data_AF-A0A1D3U8H9-F1
#
_entry.id   AF-A0A1D3U8H9-F1
#
_cell.length_a   1.000
_cell.length_b   1.000
_cell.length_c   1.000
_cell.angle_alpha   90.00
_cell.angle_beta   90.00
_cell.angle_gamma   90.00
#
_symmetry.space_group_name_H-M   'P 1'
#
loop_
_entity.id
_entity.type
_entity.pdbx_description
1 polymer ?
#
loop_
_entity_poly.entity_id
_entity_poly.type
_entity_poly.pdbx_seq_one_letter_code
_entity_poly.pdbx_strand_id
1 'polypeptide(L)'
;MKVSQTVNVLTSKALQNARKEKGYMFYSTGKKSFGDLYPPRKRCEKIKHLDILNEVYFDMTDAIKEKNNLEMEEYKNFHKNICEIIIHNSISKKNEVIKNIMRYCIELNGKKKQIEKDGIQKQSSTKWDSNSSTFNTVSNVSDTPFRDSEEEAIFEVIKGNVREYSNEFNSCDIGIILKCLIKIKRKDTQLISILLHHFFKRNMKFSQYGTLYVLNSFSKWKLLPQYENNFKLLCFNILQKLDDIEIKILCLMCNYVSSLYSFNRSCVANFIQRVCNFLVMKWGTRTVESAADNGITTVWTAESIHHAANACARVNYLNKEMFQLWKSLIEKRVSEFSLDELVSLTNAYSKFKSAEDANFLSLFVLIAEQVIKKSYALKPRHLSVLANSFNNACILHEKLFHIITDMSLMHISCFEPKQIVMIIHSYVNIGLLNNRLLDTIWNYAGEFIHEYTMQELSMLLQAYTKSSQHREIFFNQLIHRIYSYITSAYPFLKRGSHDSEKYDHQRYVHISALLSREDYLSTDLTDEKLPLLFYFIYHQKNYCAHQVEHHAGDHADHTDFVANDGRDELTTSNETTCGEYNSYNKVDNVHVNKVRNEKDEPNLPTFTYLINEKNQRNGRNSTNSDETILGVVPHYVEINGELHGKASYVLKESTDCRSVIMWRRVPNEEAEVPLPDGEKMENALIKHISKDINATLLCSVIYSLIKGNCLLQYELLICLSKLSIIFLRHFKSTELANVCVALSQAYIRASDENDRQNNIISRNQKEEKLNNPTQQTSQLTTNYANENAEYDEMLYNFSKRYLIVCIHFFDNVEFYLKKKKNAFTDVYSAYKFVTSFGSLRMDKYAPVALHVFRLHILLIKHLSYLPLQKMTDAFIQMHVYNEDVYSFIKKIQKMKKNK
;
A
#
# COMPACT_ATOMS: atom_id res chain seq x y z
N MET A 1 -2.72 -32.37 -41.49
CA MET A 1 -3.33 -31.58 -42.59
C MET A 1 -4.78 -31.94 -42.96
N LYS A 2 -5.37 -33.08 -42.56
CA LYS A 2 -6.79 -33.40 -42.86
C LYS A 2 -7.83 -32.93 -41.82
N VAL A 3 -7.43 -32.41 -40.67
CA VAL A 3 -8.34 -31.87 -39.64
C VAL A 3 -8.60 -30.36 -39.80
N SER A 4 -7.70 -29.63 -40.48
CA SER A 4 -7.83 -28.18 -40.73
C SER A 4 -8.76 -27.84 -41.92
N GLN A 5 -9.02 -28.81 -42.80
CA GLN A 5 -9.94 -28.63 -43.93
C GLN A 5 -11.41 -28.89 -43.56
N THR A 6 -11.69 -29.77 -42.59
CA THR A 6 -13.06 -30.08 -42.15
C THR A 6 -13.66 -28.98 -41.28
N VAL A 7 -12.85 -28.30 -40.46
CA VAL A 7 -13.30 -27.15 -39.64
C VAL A 7 -13.62 -25.93 -40.53
N ASN A 8 -12.85 -25.69 -41.59
CA ASN A 8 -13.11 -24.61 -42.56
C ASN A 8 -14.34 -24.85 -43.45
N VAL A 9 -14.72 -26.11 -43.68
CA VAL A 9 -15.94 -26.46 -44.43
C VAL A 9 -17.20 -26.35 -43.56
N LEU A 10 -17.09 -26.61 -42.25
CA LEU A 10 -18.19 -26.43 -41.29
C LEU A 10 -18.42 -24.96 -40.93
N THR A 11 -17.37 -24.15 -40.74
CA THR A 11 -17.51 -22.70 -40.56
C THR A 11 -17.97 -21.99 -41.82
N SER A 12 -17.53 -22.41 -43.01
CA SER A 12 -18.05 -21.84 -44.27
C SER A 12 -19.48 -22.27 -44.60
N LYS A 13 -19.93 -23.48 -44.22
CA LYS A 13 -21.34 -23.89 -44.31
C LYS A 13 -22.23 -23.17 -43.29
N ALA A 14 -21.75 -22.93 -42.06
CA ALA A 14 -22.46 -22.09 -41.08
C ALA A 14 -22.55 -20.63 -41.55
N LEU A 15 -21.46 -20.06 -42.11
CA LEU A 15 -21.45 -18.73 -42.73
C LEU A 15 -22.31 -18.65 -44.00
N GLN A 16 -22.41 -19.72 -44.80
CA GLN A 16 -23.28 -19.76 -45.98
C GLN A 16 -24.75 -19.98 -45.63
N ASN A 17 -25.06 -20.71 -44.56
CA ASN A 17 -26.42 -20.83 -44.05
C ASN A 17 -26.89 -19.52 -43.40
N ALA A 18 -26.01 -18.83 -42.65
CA ALA A 18 -26.26 -17.47 -42.15
C ALA A 18 -26.41 -16.42 -43.27
N ARG A 19 -25.85 -16.67 -44.46
CA ARG A 19 -26.02 -15.82 -45.67
C ARG A 19 -27.22 -16.21 -46.54
N LYS A 20 -27.78 -17.42 -46.42
CA LYS A 20 -28.87 -17.93 -47.27
C LYS A 20 -30.26 -17.84 -46.63
N GLU A 21 -30.35 -17.72 -45.31
CA GLU A 21 -31.59 -17.30 -44.66
C GLU A 21 -31.74 -15.77 -44.74
N LYS A 22 -32.65 -15.32 -45.60
CA LYS A 22 -33.10 -13.93 -45.65
C LYS A 22 -33.56 -13.49 -44.25
N GLY A 23 -32.75 -12.76 -43.49
CA GLY A 23 -33.17 -12.31 -42.16
C GLY A 23 -32.22 -11.49 -41.29
N TYR A 24 -30.90 -11.50 -41.51
CA TYR A 24 -29.97 -10.74 -40.64
C TYR A 24 -29.53 -9.40 -41.23
N MET A 25 -30.44 -8.77 -41.98
CA MET A 25 -30.38 -7.33 -42.19
C MET A 25 -30.72 -6.68 -40.86
N PHE A 26 -29.74 -6.00 -40.25
CA PHE A 26 -30.02 -4.85 -39.40
C PHE A 26 -31.19 -4.08 -40.03
N TYR A 27 -32.39 -4.17 -39.43
CA TYR A 27 -33.64 -3.72 -40.07
C TYR A 27 -33.42 -2.41 -40.84
N SER A 28 -33.54 -2.51 -42.16
CA SER A 28 -33.63 -1.39 -43.08
C SER A 28 -35.00 -0.75 -42.87
N THR A 29 -35.13 0.09 -41.85
CA THR A 29 -36.28 1.01 -41.77
C THR A 29 -35.93 2.27 -42.54
N GLY A 30 -36.42 2.31 -43.78
CA GLY A 30 -36.64 3.44 -44.69
C GLY A 30 -35.73 4.67 -44.63
N LYS A 31 -35.06 4.98 -45.76
CA LYS A 31 -34.60 6.30 -46.27
C LYS A 31 -34.40 7.46 -45.25
N LYS A 32 -33.87 7.22 -44.06
CA LYS A 32 -33.55 8.27 -43.08
C LYS A 32 -32.08 8.15 -42.69
N SER A 33 -31.38 9.25 -42.89
CA SER A 33 -29.96 9.47 -42.61
C SER A 33 -29.65 9.21 -41.13
N PHE A 34 -28.50 8.60 -40.89
CA PHE A 34 -27.92 8.47 -39.55
C PHE A 34 -27.43 9.85 -39.10
N GLY A 35 -27.96 10.39 -37.99
CA GLY A 35 -27.51 11.68 -37.42
C GLY A 35 -28.48 12.86 -37.49
N ASP A 36 -29.65 12.74 -38.13
CA ASP A 36 -30.63 13.83 -38.18
C ASP A 36 -31.56 13.84 -36.95
N LEU A 37 -31.29 14.73 -36.00
CA LEU A 37 -32.19 15.05 -34.90
C LEU A 37 -33.05 16.26 -35.28
N TYR A 38 -34.34 16.04 -35.60
CA TYR A 38 -35.33 17.13 -35.60
C TYR A 38 -35.97 17.27 -34.21
N PRO A 39 -36.20 18.50 -33.72
CA PRO A 39 -36.84 18.72 -32.42
C PRO A 39 -38.30 18.22 -32.46
N PRO A 40 -38.71 17.35 -31.51
CA PRO A 40 -40.06 16.78 -31.51
C PRO A 40 -41.09 17.86 -31.15
N ARG A 41 -42.12 18.01 -31.99
CA ARG A 41 -43.12 19.08 -31.86
C ARG A 41 -44.28 18.67 -30.93
N LYS A 42 -44.46 17.37 -30.64
CA LYS A 42 -45.54 16.88 -29.77
C LYS A 42 -45.05 15.96 -28.63
N ARG A 43 -45.79 15.94 -27.51
CA ARG A 43 -45.47 15.13 -26.31
C ARG A 43 -45.50 13.62 -26.59
N CYS A 44 -46.39 13.15 -27.46
CA CYS A 44 -46.44 11.76 -27.90
C CYS A 44 -45.27 11.39 -28.84
N GLU A 45 -44.77 12.34 -29.62
CA GLU A 45 -43.56 12.16 -30.44
C GLU A 45 -42.31 12.13 -29.56
N LYS A 46 -42.23 12.89 -28.46
CA LYS A 46 -41.13 12.78 -27.48
C LYS A 46 -41.03 11.39 -26.85
N ILE A 47 -42.18 10.79 -26.54
CA ILE A 47 -42.26 9.45 -25.94
C ILE A 47 -41.97 8.36 -26.99
N LYS A 48 -42.44 8.51 -28.23
CA LYS A 48 -42.13 7.57 -29.33
C LYS A 48 -40.72 7.72 -29.91
N HIS A 49 -40.12 8.92 -29.84
CA HIS A 49 -38.71 9.16 -30.20
C HIS A 49 -37.76 8.45 -29.25
N LEU A 50 -38.14 8.28 -27.97
CA LEU A 50 -37.35 7.54 -26.99
C LEU A 50 -37.28 6.03 -27.24
N ASP A 51 -38.20 5.47 -28.04
CA ASP A 51 -38.35 4.02 -28.17
C ASP A 51 -37.90 3.44 -29.54
N ILE A 52 -37.84 4.22 -30.64
CA ILE A 52 -37.40 3.71 -31.96
C ILE A 52 -36.75 4.81 -32.80
N LEU A 53 -35.45 4.71 -33.12
CA LEU A 53 -34.73 5.08 -34.38
C LEU A 53 -33.28 5.57 -34.13
N ASN A 54 -32.27 4.85 -34.62
CA ASN A 54 -30.92 5.37 -34.98
C ASN A 54 -30.25 6.36 -33.99
N GLU A 55 -30.19 6.07 -32.69
CA GLU A 55 -29.71 7.04 -31.71
C GLU A 55 -28.19 6.97 -31.50
N VAL A 56 -27.47 8.06 -31.75
CA VAL A 56 -26.16 8.26 -31.11
C VAL A 56 -26.41 8.43 -29.61
N TYR A 57 -25.66 7.72 -28.76
CA TYR A 57 -25.75 7.97 -27.32
C TYR A 57 -25.58 9.47 -27.05
N PHE A 58 -26.45 10.03 -26.20
CA PHE A 58 -26.40 11.45 -25.86
C PHE A 58 -25.00 11.91 -25.39
N ASP A 59 -24.26 11.06 -24.66
CA ASP A 59 -22.88 11.35 -24.22
C ASP A 59 -21.82 11.30 -25.33
N MET A 60 -22.18 10.91 -26.55
CA MET A 60 -21.29 10.83 -27.73
C MET A 60 -21.71 11.76 -28.87
N THR A 61 -22.78 12.55 -28.73
CA THR A 61 -23.27 13.45 -29.78
C THR A 61 -22.20 14.46 -30.24
N ASP A 62 -21.48 15.07 -29.30
CA ASP A 62 -20.42 16.04 -29.64
C ASP A 62 -19.20 15.36 -30.29
N ALA A 63 -18.89 14.12 -29.91
CA ALA A 63 -17.85 13.33 -30.55
C ALA A 63 -18.21 13.00 -32.01
N ILE A 64 -19.47 12.69 -32.30
CA ILE A 64 -19.93 12.47 -33.69
C ILE A 64 -19.88 13.76 -34.51
N LYS A 65 -20.18 14.91 -33.91
CA LYS A 65 -20.00 16.21 -34.58
C LYS A 65 -18.52 16.46 -34.92
N GLU A 66 -17.61 16.24 -33.97
CA GLU A 66 -16.16 16.40 -34.21
C GLU A 66 -15.66 15.42 -35.29
N LYS A 67 -16.11 14.18 -35.24
CA LYS A 67 -15.84 13.15 -36.26
C LYS A 67 -16.22 13.62 -37.66
N ASN A 68 -17.46 14.10 -37.83
CA ASN A 68 -17.93 14.60 -39.12
C ASN A 68 -17.14 15.83 -39.57
N ASN A 69 -16.75 16.72 -38.65
CA ASN A 69 -15.91 17.87 -38.98
C ASN A 69 -14.52 17.44 -39.47
N LEU A 70 -13.89 16.43 -38.85
CA LEU A 70 -12.60 15.91 -39.29
C LEU A 70 -12.67 15.24 -40.67
N GLU A 71 -13.79 14.57 -40.97
CA GLU A 71 -14.06 14.01 -42.29
C GLU A 71 -14.31 15.11 -43.34
N MET A 72 -15.03 16.19 -43.01
CA MET A 72 -15.21 17.35 -43.91
C MET A 72 -13.86 17.92 -44.35
N GLU A 73 -12.87 17.90 -43.46
CA GLU A 73 -11.54 18.38 -43.78
C GLU A 73 -10.78 17.52 -44.80
N GLU A 74 -11.17 16.25 -44.97
CA GLU A 74 -10.63 15.37 -46.03
C GLU A 74 -11.12 15.82 -47.42
N TYR A 75 -12.24 16.54 -47.47
CA TYR A 75 -12.87 17.08 -48.68
C TYR A 75 -12.66 18.60 -48.84
N LYS A 76 -11.61 19.18 -48.25
CA LYS A 76 -11.32 20.63 -48.27
C LYS A 76 -11.35 21.30 -49.67
N ASN A 77 -11.18 20.52 -50.73
CA ASN A 77 -11.21 20.99 -52.12
C ASN A 77 -12.62 21.13 -52.71
N PHE A 78 -13.66 20.68 -51.99
CA PHE A 78 -15.05 20.78 -52.41
C PHE A 78 -15.78 21.89 -51.63
N HIS A 79 -16.82 22.47 -52.24
CA HIS A 79 -17.66 23.47 -51.58
C HIS A 79 -18.35 22.86 -50.36
N LYS A 80 -18.44 23.59 -49.24
CA LYS A 80 -19.00 23.11 -47.96
C LYS A 80 -20.31 22.34 -48.11
N ASN A 81 -21.28 22.89 -48.85
CA ASN A 81 -22.57 22.24 -49.09
C ASN A 81 -22.46 20.90 -49.83
N ILE A 82 -21.46 20.75 -50.72
CA ILE A 82 -21.18 19.49 -51.43
C ILE A 82 -20.55 18.49 -50.47
N CYS A 83 -19.61 18.90 -49.61
CA CYS A 83 -19.06 18.04 -48.56
C CYS A 83 -20.14 17.54 -47.60
N GLU A 84 -21.06 18.42 -47.18
CA GLU A 84 -22.19 18.05 -46.33
C GLU A 84 -23.08 17.02 -47.04
N ILE A 85 -23.44 17.25 -48.31
CA ILE A 85 -24.21 16.26 -49.11
C ILE A 85 -23.46 14.94 -49.24
N ILE A 86 -22.13 14.97 -49.47
CA ILE A 86 -21.30 13.76 -49.56
C ILE A 86 -21.29 13.04 -48.22
N ILE A 87 -21.08 13.70 -47.09
CA ILE A 87 -21.02 13.03 -45.78
C ILE A 87 -22.40 12.50 -45.36
N HIS A 88 -23.47 13.22 -45.67
CA HIS A 88 -24.83 12.78 -45.38
C HIS A 88 -25.31 11.62 -46.29
N ASN A 89 -24.78 11.49 -47.50
CA ASN A 89 -25.21 10.47 -48.47
C ASN A 89 -24.16 9.38 -48.80
N SER A 90 -22.89 9.56 -48.43
CA SER A 90 -21.83 8.57 -48.67
C SER A 90 -21.87 7.51 -47.59
N ILE A 91 -22.26 6.30 -48.00
CA ILE A 91 -22.07 5.09 -47.20
C ILE A 91 -20.60 4.67 -47.38
N SER A 92 -19.68 5.43 -46.79
CA SER A 92 -18.29 4.95 -46.69
C SER A 92 -18.29 3.69 -45.82
N LYS A 93 -17.55 2.66 -46.24
CA LYS A 93 -17.48 1.39 -45.51
C LYS A 93 -16.99 1.62 -44.08
N LYS A 94 -16.05 2.56 -43.85
CA LYS A 94 -15.60 2.95 -42.50
C LYS A 94 -16.76 3.46 -41.62
N ASN A 95 -17.66 4.26 -42.19
CA ASN A 95 -18.83 4.81 -41.48
C ASN A 95 -19.86 3.73 -41.18
N GLU A 96 -20.00 2.76 -42.06
CA GLU A 96 -20.83 1.57 -41.82
C GLU A 96 -20.30 0.75 -40.64
N VAL A 97 -18.98 0.55 -40.55
CA VAL A 97 -18.37 -0.14 -39.38
C VAL A 97 -18.67 0.58 -38.07
N ILE A 98 -18.50 1.89 -38.01
CA ILE A 98 -18.77 2.70 -36.80
C ILE A 98 -20.26 2.63 -36.44
N LYS A 99 -21.14 2.76 -37.44
CA LYS A 99 -22.58 2.65 -37.24
C LYS A 99 -22.97 1.27 -36.70
N ASN A 100 -22.37 0.20 -37.23
CA ASN A 100 -22.66 -1.17 -36.81
C ASN A 100 -22.26 -1.42 -35.35
N ILE A 101 -21.05 -1.01 -34.93
CA ILE A 101 -20.64 -1.18 -33.52
C ILE A 101 -21.47 -0.30 -32.56
N MET A 102 -21.84 0.91 -32.96
CA MET A 102 -22.71 1.77 -32.16
C MET A 102 -24.11 1.17 -32.01
N ARG A 103 -24.69 0.68 -33.11
CA ARG A 103 -26.00 0.01 -33.10
C ARG A 103 -25.98 -1.23 -32.23
N TYR A 104 -24.97 -2.08 -32.38
CA TYR A 104 -24.77 -3.25 -31.53
C TYR A 104 -24.68 -2.86 -30.04
N CYS A 105 -23.95 -1.78 -29.72
CA CYS A 105 -23.85 -1.27 -28.36
C CYS A 105 -25.20 -0.82 -27.77
N ILE A 106 -26.06 -0.20 -28.57
CA ILE A 106 -27.40 0.27 -28.16
C ILE A 106 -28.32 -0.94 -27.94
N GLU A 107 -28.36 -1.86 -28.90
CA GLU A 107 -29.21 -3.05 -28.85
C GLU A 107 -28.87 -3.93 -27.64
N LEU A 108 -27.58 -4.17 -27.36
CA LEU A 108 -27.15 -4.91 -26.17
C LEU A 108 -27.58 -4.24 -24.86
N ASN A 109 -27.48 -2.92 -24.75
CA ASN A 109 -27.88 -2.21 -23.53
C ASN A 109 -29.41 -2.13 -23.37
N GLY A 110 -30.15 -2.04 -24.49
CA GLY A 110 -31.61 -2.14 -24.49
C GLY A 110 -32.08 -3.49 -23.94
N LYS A 111 -31.51 -4.59 -24.44
CA LYS A 111 -31.80 -5.95 -23.96
C LYS A 111 -31.53 -6.11 -22.46
N LYS A 112 -30.38 -5.62 -21.96
CA LYS A 112 -30.04 -5.69 -20.51
C LYS A 112 -31.06 -4.95 -19.64
N LYS A 113 -31.48 -3.75 -20.04
CA LYS A 113 -32.52 -2.99 -19.31
C LYS A 113 -33.88 -3.67 -19.34
N GLN A 114 -34.21 -4.39 -20.40
CA GLN A 114 -35.45 -5.15 -20.52
C GLN A 114 -35.44 -6.36 -19.59
N ILE A 115 -34.33 -7.10 -19.54
CA ILE A 115 -34.13 -8.22 -18.58
C ILE A 115 -34.20 -7.74 -17.13
N GLU A 116 -33.61 -6.60 -16.80
CA GLU A 116 -33.70 -6.00 -15.46
C GLU A 116 -35.15 -5.59 -15.10
N LYS A 117 -35.92 -5.04 -16.05
CA LYS A 117 -37.34 -4.68 -15.83
C LYS A 117 -38.24 -5.91 -15.67
N ASP A 118 -38.03 -6.94 -16.48
CA ASP A 118 -38.81 -8.19 -16.43
C ASP A 118 -38.52 -8.99 -15.14
N GLY A 119 -37.30 -8.89 -14.60
CA GLY A 119 -36.93 -9.43 -13.29
C GLY A 119 -37.63 -8.72 -12.12
N ILE A 120 -37.78 -7.39 -12.20
CA ILE A 120 -38.44 -6.58 -11.18
C ILE A 120 -39.97 -6.80 -11.19
N GLN A 121 -40.59 -6.99 -12.36
CA GLN A 121 -42.03 -7.29 -12.46
C GLN A 121 -42.41 -8.67 -11.90
N LYS A 122 -41.51 -9.66 -11.98
CA LYS A 122 -41.74 -11.00 -11.38
C LYS A 122 -41.58 -11.03 -9.86
N GLN A 123 -40.89 -10.07 -9.25
CA GLN A 123 -40.82 -9.94 -7.79
C GLN A 123 -42.01 -9.19 -7.19
N SER A 124 -42.73 -8.38 -7.98
CA SER A 124 -43.92 -7.66 -7.52
C SER A 124 -45.23 -8.48 -7.57
N SER A 125 -45.22 -9.69 -8.15
CA SER A 125 -46.43 -10.50 -8.33
C SER A 125 -46.59 -11.69 -7.36
N THR A 126 -45.70 -11.87 -6.38
CA THR A 126 -45.85 -12.91 -5.34
C THR A 126 -46.27 -12.32 -3.99
N LYS A 127 -47.58 -12.08 -3.85
CA LYS A 127 -48.27 -12.00 -2.56
C LYS A 127 -49.58 -12.78 -2.65
N TRP A 128 -49.72 -13.75 -1.72
CA TRP A 128 -50.86 -14.66 -1.46
C TRP A 128 -50.87 -15.88 -2.42
N ASP A 129 -50.77 -17.15 -2.00
CA ASP A 129 -51.36 -17.84 -0.84
C ASP A 129 -50.46 -18.94 -0.24
N SER A 130 -50.75 -19.26 1.01
CA SER A 130 -50.22 -20.35 1.83
C SER A 130 -50.85 -21.73 1.51
N ASN A 131 -50.05 -22.79 1.75
CA ASN A 131 -50.37 -24.23 1.75
C ASN A 131 -50.34 -24.98 0.41
N SER A 132 -49.19 -25.56 0.06
CA SER A 132 -49.02 -27.02 0.06
C SER A 132 -47.57 -27.39 -0.25
N SER A 133 -47.08 -28.38 0.48
CA SER A 133 -45.77 -29.00 0.35
C SER A 133 -45.77 -30.00 -0.81
N THR A 134 -45.18 -29.64 -1.95
CA THR A 134 -44.53 -30.64 -2.83
C THR A 134 -43.51 -29.95 -3.72
N PHE A 135 -42.24 -30.28 -3.50
CA PHE A 135 -41.16 -30.01 -4.44
C PHE A 135 -41.48 -30.74 -5.76
N ASN A 136 -41.84 -29.99 -6.79
CA ASN A 136 -41.73 -30.44 -8.17
C ASN A 136 -40.93 -29.38 -8.94
N THR A 137 -39.66 -29.70 -9.15
CA THR A 137 -38.77 -29.13 -10.16
C THR A 137 -39.41 -29.27 -11.53
N VAL A 138 -40.16 -28.26 -11.96
CA VAL A 138 -40.41 -28.01 -13.37
C VAL A 138 -39.23 -27.21 -13.89
N SER A 139 -38.32 -27.93 -14.52
CA SER A 139 -37.21 -27.41 -15.30
C SER A 139 -37.73 -26.56 -16.45
N ASN A 140 -37.74 -25.23 -16.29
CA ASN A 140 -37.74 -24.30 -17.41
C ASN A 140 -36.31 -24.24 -17.99
N VAL A 141 -35.94 -25.29 -18.72
CA VAL A 141 -34.84 -25.25 -19.68
C VAL A 141 -35.44 -24.63 -20.95
N SER A 142 -35.23 -23.33 -21.15
CA SER A 142 -35.53 -22.67 -22.42
C SER A 142 -34.56 -21.51 -22.67
N ASP A 143 -33.75 -21.66 -23.73
CA ASP A 143 -33.13 -20.64 -24.59
C ASP A 143 -31.84 -19.88 -24.18
N THR A 144 -31.21 -20.16 -23.04
CA THR A 144 -29.99 -19.44 -22.64
C THR A 144 -28.69 -19.77 -23.42
N PRO A 145 -28.36 -21.02 -23.79
CA PRO A 145 -27.06 -21.31 -24.43
C PRO A 145 -26.99 -20.85 -25.90
N PHE A 146 -28.13 -20.84 -26.59
CA PHE A 146 -28.20 -20.55 -28.02
C PHE A 146 -28.04 -19.04 -28.29
N ARG A 147 -28.61 -18.18 -27.42
CA ARG A 147 -28.57 -16.72 -27.56
C ARG A 147 -27.18 -16.11 -27.33
N ASP A 148 -26.41 -16.65 -26.39
CA ASP A 148 -25.04 -16.18 -26.15
C ASP A 148 -24.12 -16.49 -27.35
N SER A 149 -24.39 -17.57 -28.08
CA SER A 149 -23.62 -17.96 -29.27
C SER A 149 -23.84 -17.02 -30.47
N GLU A 150 -25.05 -16.49 -30.64
CA GLU A 150 -25.38 -15.53 -31.70
C GLU A 150 -24.79 -14.15 -31.43
N GLU A 151 -24.84 -13.67 -30.18
CA GLU A 151 -24.22 -12.39 -29.80
C GLU A 151 -22.69 -12.44 -29.96
N GLU A 152 -22.06 -13.58 -29.65
CA GLU A 152 -20.64 -13.78 -29.88
C GLU A 152 -20.30 -13.76 -31.38
N ALA A 153 -21.09 -14.46 -32.21
CA ALA A 153 -20.89 -14.48 -33.66
C ALA A 153 -21.01 -13.09 -34.30
N ILE A 154 -22.00 -12.29 -33.88
CA ILE A 154 -22.17 -10.90 -34.35
C ILE A 154 -20.98 -10.05 -33.93
N PHE A 155 -20.50 -10.19 -32.69
CA PHE A 155 -19.34 -9.46 -32.23
C PHE A 155 -18.06 -9.83 -32.98
N GLU A 156 -17.84 -11.11 -33.33
CA GLU A 156 -16.73 -11.54 -34.17
C GLU A 156 -16.75 -10.88 -35.57
N VAL A 157 -17.93 -10.76 -36.18
CA VAL A 157 -18.08 -10.04 -37.46
C VAL A 157 -17.73 -8.56 -37.30
N ILE A 158 -18.23 -7.91 -36.25
CA ILE A 158 -17.89 -6.50 -35.96
C ILE A 158 -16.39 -6.33 -35.77
N LYS A 159 -15.74 -7.24 -35.03
CA LYS A 159 -14.28 -7.22 -34.83
C LYS A 159 -13.52 -7.38 -36.13
N GLY A 160 -13.95 -8.30 -37.00
CA GLY A 160 -13.39 -8.49 -38.34
C GLY A 160 -13.46 -7.20 -39.16
N ASN A 161 -14.63 -6.54 -39.18
CA ASN A 161 -14.83 -5.29 -39.89
C ASN A 161 -13.98 -4.14 -39.32
N VAL A 162 -13.91 -3.98 -37.99
CA VAL A 162 -13.05 -2.94 -37.38
C VAL A 162 -11.58 -3.18 -37.72
N ARG A 163 -11.13 -4.45 -37.77
CA ARG A 163 -9.76 -4.80 -38.14
C ARG A 163 -9.46 -4.53 -39.62
N GLU A 164 -10.41 -4.80 -40.51
CA GLU A 164 -10.24 -4.58 -41.96
C GLU A 164 -10.09 -3.09 -42.30
N TYR A 165 -10.92 -2.23 -41.69
CA TYR A 165 -10.96 -0.80 -41.98
C TYR A 165 -10.13 0.06 -41.00
N SER A 166 -9.30 -0.56 -40.14
CA SER A 166 -8.58 0.15 -39.06
C SER A 166 -7.62 1.23 -39.55
N ASN A 167 -7.10 1.08 -40.77
CA ASN A 167 -6.18 2.02 -41.41
C ASN A 167 -6.85 3.33 -41.87
N GLU A 168 -8.17 3.33 -42.06
CA GLU A 168 -8.94 4.46 -42.59
C GLU A 168 -9.56 5.33 -41.50
N PHE A 169 -9.51 4.88 -40.24
CA PHE A 169 -10.09 5.59 -39.12
C PHE A 169 -9.25 6.80 -38.71
N ASN A 170 -9.91 7.93 -38.50
CA ASN A 170 -9.31 9.09 -37.86
C ASN A 170 -9.25 8.88 -36.32
N SER A 171 -8.63 9.83 -35.61
CA SER A 171 -8.48 9.75 -34.16
C SER A 171 -9.81 9.73 -33.40
N CYS A 172 -10.84 10.41 -33.91
CA CYS A 172 -12.17 10.44 -33.31
C CYS A 172 -12.91 9.11 -33.52
N ASP A 173 -12.82 8.52 -34.72
CA ASP A 173 -13.37 7.20 -35.04
C ASP A 173 -12.84 6.14 -34.06
N ILE A 174 -11.51 6.10 -33.89
CA ILE A 174 -10.85 5.16 -32.98
C ILE A 174 -11.36 5.37 -31.54
N GLY A 175 -11.46 6.62 -31.08
CA GLY A 175 -12.00 6.92 -29.76
C GLY A 175 -13.44 6.45 -29.58
N ILE A 176 -14.31 6.67 -30.57
CA ILE A 176 -15.72 6.24 -30.54
C ILE A 176 -15.81 4.71 -30.46
N ILE A 177 -15.03 3.99 -31.26
CA ILE A 177 -14.98 2.53 -31.24
C ILE A 177 -14.57 2.02 -29.85
N LEU A 178 -13.50 2.59 -29.27
CA LEU A 178 -13.05 2.24 -27.91
C LEU A 178 -14.12 2.55 -26.86
N LYS A 179 -14.81 3.68 -26.96
CA LYS A 179 -15.92 4.04 -26.07
C LYS A 179 -17.09 3.06 -26.19
N CYS A 180 -17.42 2.59 -27.40
CA CYS A 180 -18.44 1.56 -27.61
C CYS A 180 -18.06 0.24 -26.95
N LEU A 181 -16.81 -0.22 -27.12
CA LEU A 181 -16.30 -1.43 -26.46
C LEU A 181 -16.37 -1.32 -24.93
N ILE A 182 -16.05 -0.14 -24.35
CA ILE A 182 -16.22 0.10 -22.90
C ILE A 182 -17.68 -0.03 -22.48
N LYS A 183 -18.63 0.56 -23.25
CA LYS A 183 -20.07 0.46 -22.95
C LYS A 183 -20.60 -0.97 -23.06
N ILE A 184 -20.08 -1.76 -24.00
CA ILE A 184 -20.40 -3.18 -24.16
C ILE A 184 -19.79 -4.03 -23.01
N LYS A 185 -18.79 -3.50 -22.29
CA LYS A 185 -18.01 -4.19 -21.24
C LYS A 185 -17.24 -5.41 -21.76
N ARG A 186 -16.86 -5.43 -23.05
CA ARG A 186 -16.01 -6.48 -23.64
C ARG A 186 -14.61 -5.93 -23.87
N LYS A 187 -13.61 -6.58 -23.26
CA LYS A 187 -12.19 -6.24 -23.44
C LYS A 187 -11.59 -7.17 -24.49
N ASP A 188 -11.21 -6.63 -25.64
CA ASP A 188 -10.46 -7.35 -26.67
C ASP A 188 -9.06 -6.74 -26.81
N THR A 189 -8.06 -7.38 -26.21
CA THR A 189 -6.70 -6.85 -26.14
C THR A 189 -6.07 -6.71 -27.54
N GLN A 190 -6.38 -7.62 -28.48
CA GLN A 190 -5.83 -7.54 -29.83
C GLN A 190 -6.40 -6.33 -30.57
N LEU A 191 -7.73 -6.14 -30.52
CA LEU A 191 -8.39 -5.01 -31.16
C LEU A 191 -7.94 -3.68 -30.55
N ILE A 192 -7.82 -3.61 -29.22
CA ILE A 192 -7.28 -2.44 -28.52
C ILE A 192 -5.86 -2.14 -29.03
N SER A 193 -5.00 -3.16 -29.14
CA SER A 193 -3.63 -2.98 -29.63
C SER A 193 -3.59 -2.42 -31.06
N ILE A 194 -4.44 -2.93 -31.95
CA ILE A 194 -4.56 -2.46 -33.34
C ILE A 194 -5.03 -1.00 -33.38
N LEU A 195 -6.09 -0.68 -32.64
CA LEU A 195 -6.65 0.67 -32.58
C LEU A 195 -5.64 1.68 -32.00
N LEU A 196 -4.92 1.33 -30.94
CA LEU A 196 -3.86 2.17 -30.39
C LEU A 196 -2.71 2.35 -31.39
N HIS A 197 -2.30 1.29 -32.08
CA HIS A 197 -1.26 1.40 -33.11
C HIS A 197 -1.63 2.43 -34.19
N HIS A 198 -2.87 2.41 -34.68
CA HIS A 198 -3.33 3.40 -35.65
C HIS A 198 -3.48 4.80 -35.05
N PHE A 199 -3.96 4.92 -33.80
CA PHE A 199 -4.11 6.21 -33.13
C PHE A 199 -2.78 6.96 -33.01
N PHE A 200 -1.69 6.25 -32.73
CA PHE A 200 -0.34 6.84 -32.59
C PHE A 200 0.46 6.85 -33.90
N LYS A 201 -0.17 6.59 -35.05
CA LYS A 201 0.48 6.70 -36.37
C LYS A 201 0.87 8.15 -36.67
N ARG A 202 1.96 8.34 -37.42
CA ARG A 202 2.38 9.68 -37.90
C ARG A 202 1.25 10.35 -38.68
N ASN A 203 1.16 11.68 -38.55
CA ASN A 203 0.16 12.54 -39.21
C ASN A 203 -1.30 12.27 -38.82
N MET A 204 -1.56 11.54 -37.73
CA MET A 204 -2.90 11.43 -37.18
C MET A 204 -3.38 12.82 -36.72
N LYS A 205 -4.55 13.25 -37.20
CA LYS A 205 -5.14 14.54 -36.79
C LYS A 205 -5.56 14.48 -35.31
N PHE A 206 -5.38 15.59 -34.60
CA PHE A 206 -5.83 15.70 -33.21
C PHE A 206 -7.36 15.73 -33.14
N SER A 207 -7.93 15.03 -32.17
CA SER A 207 -9.35 15.08 -31.79
C SER A 207 -9.44 15.11 -30.28
N GLN A 208 -10.18 16.06 -29.73
CA GLN A 208 -10.37 16.15 -28.28
C GLN A 208 -11.23 14.98 -27.74
N TYR A 209 -12.30 14.59 -28.45
CA TYR A 209 -13.15 13.46 -28.02
C TYR A 209 -12.48 12.11 -28.30
N GLY A 210 -11.75 11.98 -29.41
CA GLY A 210 -10.90 10.83 -29.71
C GLY A 210 -9.88 10.58 -28.60
N THR A 211 -9.12 11.62 -28.25
CA THR A 211 -8.12 11.59 -27.17
C THR A 211 -8.76 11.30 -25.81
N LEU A 212 -9.91 11.91 -25.51
CA LEU A 212 -10.67 11.66 -24.28
C LEU A 212 -11.06 10.19 -24.13
N TYR A 213 -11.57 9.57 -25.19
CA TYR A 213 -12.01 8.18 -25.14
C TYR A 213 -10.86 7.17 -25.14
N VAL A 214 -9.75 7.48 -25.80
CA VAL A 214 -8.50 6.72 -25.61
C VAL A 214 -8.07 6.79 -24.15
N LEU A 215 -8.01 7.97 -23.52
CA LEU A 215 -7.70 8.10 -22.08
C LEU A 215 -8.67 7.31 -21.19
N ASN A 216 -9.96 7.36 -21.48
CA ASN A 216 -10.97 6.57 -20.76
C ASN A 216 -10.69 5.07 -20.88
N SER A 217 -10.22 4.59 -22.03
CA SER A 217 -9.86 3.18 -22.23
C SER A 217 -8.66 2.75 -21.36
N PHE A 218 -7.64 3.62 -21.23
CA PHE A 218 -6.53 3.39 -20.30
C PHE A 218 -7.04 3.24 -18.86
N SER A 219 -7.92 4.14 -18.42
CA SER A 219 -8.54 4.12 -17.08
C SER A 219 -9.39 2.87 -16.84
N LYS A 220 -10.31 2.54 -17.76
CA LYS A 220 -11.31 1.48 -17.55
C LYS A 220 -10.77 0.07 -17.71
N TRP A 221 -9.84 -0.15 -18.64
CA TRP A 221 -9.28 -1.49 -18.89
C TRP A 221 -7.91 -1.72 -18.28
N LYS A 222 -7.41 -0.75 -17.50
CA LYS A 222 -6.11 -0.80 -16.81
C LYS A 222 -5.00 -1.24 -17.76
N LEU A 223 -4.78 -0.46 -18.83
CA LEU A 223 -3.82 -0.77 -19.89
C LEU A 223 -2.34 -0.57 -19.50
N LEU A 224 -2.06 -0.17 -18.26
CA LEU A 224 -0.72 -0.02 -17.71
C LEU A 224 -0.32 -1.29 -16.93
N PRO A 225 0.97 -1.69 -16.96
CA PRO A 225 2.11 -0.99 -17.56
C PRO A 225 2.30 -1.23 -19.08
N GLN A 226 1.55 -2.15 -19.69
CA GLN A 226 1.77 -2.62 -21.06
C GLN A 226 1.93 -1.52 -22.12
N TYR A 227 1.12 -0.45 -22.03
CA TYR A 227 1.11 0.65 -23.00
C TYR A 227 1.64 1.97 -22.42
N GLU A 228 2.64 1.92 -21.53
CA GLU A 228 3.15 3.11 -20.84
C GLU A 228 3.68 4.20 -21.78
N ASN A 229 4.41 3.84 -22.84
CA ASN A 229 4.94 4.82 -23.79
C ASN A 229 3.82 5.55 -24.55
N ASN A 230 2.78 4.81 -24.95
CA ASN A 230 1.59 5.38 -25.58
C ASN A 230 0.87 6.34 -24.62
N PHE A 231 0.76 5.97 -23.34
CA PHE A 231 0.17 6.83 -22.32
C PHE A 231 0.98 8.13 -22.11
N LYS A 232 2.31 8.04 -22.04
CA LYS A 232 3.20 9.21 -21.93
C LYS A 232 3.08 10.13 -23.14
N LEU A 233 3.08 9.56 -24.34
CA LEU A 233 2.91 10.32 -25.59
C LEU A 233 1.54 11.01 -25.65
N LEU A 234 0.48 10.31 -25.21
CA LEU A 234 -0.86 10.88 -25.14
C LEU A 234 -0.93 12.08 -24.19
N CYS A 235 -0.35 11.95 -22.98
CA CYS A 235 -0.25 13.05 -22.01
C CYS A 235 0.54 14.23 -22.59
N PHE A 236 1.66 13.96 -23.26
CA PHE A 236 2.46 14.99 -23.92
C PHE A 236 1.67 15.73 -25.01
N ASN A 237 0.98 15.00 -25.90
CA ASN A 237 0.20 15.60 -26.98
C ASN A 237 -0.93 16.50 -26.45
N ILE A 238 -1.62 16.08 -25.38
CA ILE A 238 -2.64 16.91 -24.72
C ILE A 238 -2.03 18.21 -24.17
N LEU A 239 -0.87 18.11 -23.52
CA LEU A 239 -0.19 19.27 -22.94
C LEU A 239 0.29 20.29 -23.99
N GLN A 240 0.55 19.86 -25.22
CA GLN A 240 0.89 20.76 -26.35
C GLN A 240 -0.34 21.43 -26.97
N LYS A 241 -1.54 20.94 -26.65
CA LYS A 241 -2.82 21.31 -27.28
C LYS A 241 -3.84 21.88 -26.30
N LEU A 242 -3.40 22.34 -25.13
CA LEU A 242 -4.28 22.81 -24.06
C LEU A 242 -5.21 23.96 -24.49
N ASP A 243 -4.74 24.85 -25.37
CA ASP A 243 -5.56 25.96 -25.87
C ASP A 243 -6.67 25.53 -26.82
N ASP A 244 -6.51 24.40 -27.49
CA ASP A 244 -7.43 23.84 -28.49
C ASP A 244 -8.52 22.95 -27.84
N ILE A 245 -8.45 22.69 -26.52
CA ILE A 245 -9.33 21.75 -25.81
C ILE A 245 -10.35 22.52 -24.96
N GLU A 246 -11.61 22.09 -25.03
CA GLU A 246 -12.67 22.64 -24.17
C GLU A 246 -12.41 22.33 -22.69
N ILE A 247 -12.66 23.31 -21.81
CA ILE A 247 -12.40 23.17 -20.37
C ILE A 247 -13.09 21.95 -19.73
N LYS A 248 -14.34 21.63 -20.13
CA LYS A 248 -15.09 20.48 -19.61
C LYS A 248 -14.38 19.17 -19.95
N ILE A 249 -13.84 19.08 -21.16
CA ILE A 249 -13.11 17.92 -21.66
C ILE A 249 -11.76 17.82 -20.95
N LEU A 250 -11.06 18.94 -20.79
CA LEU A 250 -9.79 18.98 -20.08
C LEU A 250 -9.92 18.51 -18.62
N CYS A 251 -10.95 18.98 -17.90
CA CYS A 251 -11.23 18.54 -16.53
C CYS A 251 -11.57 17.04 -16.46
N LEU A 252 -12.34 16.54 -17.43
CA LEU A 252 -12.68 15.12 -17.51
C LEU A 252 -11.45 14.25 -17.85
N MET A 253 -10.56 14.72 -18.73
CA MET A 253 -9.26 14.09 -19.00
C MET A 253 -8.43 13.99 -17.72
N CYS A 254 -8.35 15.06 -16.92
CA CYS A 254 -7.70 15.03 -15.61
C CYS A 254 -8.31 13.95 -14.69
N ASN A 255 -9.64 13.83 -14.67
CA ASN A 255 -10.32 12.80 -13.88
C ASN A 255 -9.92 11.38 -14.32
N TYR A 256 -9.83 11.10 -15.63
CA TYR A 256 -9.35 9.80 -16.12
C TYR A 256 -7.86 9.57 -15.82
N VAL A 257 -7.00 10.56 -16.08
CA VAL A 257 -5.55 10.47 -15.86
C VAL A 257 -5.24 10.25 -14.37
N SER A 258 -5.90 11.00 -13.47
CA SER A 258 -5.71 10.84 -12.02
C SER A 258 -6.08 9.45 -11.49
N SER A 259 -6.98 8.72 -12.15
CA SER A 259 -7.31 7.34 -11.77
C SER A 259 -6.17 6.34 -12.01
N LEU A 260 -5.18 6.72 -12.82
CA LEU A 260 -3.99 5.92 -13.14
C LEU A 260 -2.79 6.27 -12.26
N TYR A 261 -2.98 7.13 -11.24
CA TYR A 261 -1.91 7.62 -10.38
C TYR A 261 -1.10 6.51 -9.70
N SER A 262 -1.74 5.39 -9.33
CA SER A 262 -1.06 4.26 -8.70
C SER A 262 -0.02 3.59 -9.61
N PHE A 263 -0.18 3.68 -10.93
CA PHE A 263 0.73 3.05 -11.90
C PHE A 263 1.93 3.93 -12.25
N ASN A 264 1.71 5.22 -12.49
CA ASN A 264 2.80 6.16 -12.79
C ASN A 264 2.58 7.50 -12.07
N ARG A 265 2.98 7.55 -10.80
CA ARG A 265 2.78 8.71 -9.92
C ARG A 265 3.40 9.99 -10.49
N SER A 266 4.62 9.91 -11.01
CA SER A 266 5.37 11.08 -11.49
C SER A 266 4.74 11.69 -12.74
N CYS A 267 4.48 10.87 -13.77
CA CYS A 267 3.88 11.35 -15.02
C CYS A 267 2.47 11.90 -14.79
N VAL A 268 1.65 11.19 -14.01
CA VAL A 268 0.27 11.61 -13.71
C VAL A 268 0.26 12.90 -12.88
N ALA A 269 1.10 13.03 -11.83
CA ALA A 269 1.18 14.26 -11.05
C ALA A 269 1.64 15.45 -11.90
N ASN A 270 2.66 15.28 -12.75
CA ASN A 270 3.15 16.33 -13.63
C ASN A 270 2.07 16.78 -14.63
N PHE A 271 1.34 15.84 -15.23
CA PHE A 271 0.24 16.15 -16.13
C PHE A 271 -0.85 16.99 -15.43
N ILE A 272 -1.32 16.54 -14.26
CA ILE A 272 -2.36 17.27 -13.50
C ILE A 272 -1.87 18.66 -13.12
N GLN A 273 -0.63 18.79 -12.62
CA GLN A 273 -0.05 20.08 -12.25
C GLN A 273 0.02 21.05 -13.44
N ARG A 274 0.51 20.60 -14.60
CA ARG A 274 0.63 21.47 -15.80
C ARG A 274 -0.73 21.92 -16.32
N VAL A 275 -1.72 21.01 -16.34
CA VAL A 275 -3.09 21.37 -16.72
C VAL A 275 -3.68 22.36 -15.71
N CYS A 276 -3.51 22.14 -14.41
CA CYS A 276 -4.02 23.06 -13.39
C CYS A 276 -3.37 24.44 -13.47
N ASN A 277 -2.05 24.52 -13.67
CA ASN A 277 -1.37 25.80 -13.88
C ASN A 277 -1.92 26.55 -15.10
N PHE A 278 -2.19 25.84 -16.19
CA PHE A 278 -2.84 26.43 -17.36
C PHE A 278 -4.26 26.95 -17.04
N LEU A 279 -5.04 26.18 -16.28
CA LEU A 279 -6.38 26.59 -15.84
C LEU A 279 -6.32 27.86 -14.96
N VAL A 280 -5.36 27.94 -14.03
CA VAL A 280 -5.09 29.14 -13.21
C VAL A 280 -4.74 30.33 -14.10
N MET A 281 -3.79 30.17 -15.03
CA MET A 281 -3.33 31.29 -15.87
C MET A 281 -4.45 31.84 -16.77
N LYS A 282 -5.27 30.96 -17.34
CA LYS A 282 -6.30 31.34 -18.32
C LYS A 282 -7.63 31.78 -17.68
N TRP A 283 -7.97 31.27 -16.50
CA TRP A 283 -9.25 31.54 -15.83
C TRP A 283 -9.16 31.99 -14.36
N GLY A 284 -7.99 31.96 -13.73
CA GLY A 284 -7.78 32.28 -12.31
C GLY A 284 -7.94 33.77 -11.95
N THR A 285 -7.76 34.68 -12.93
CA THR A 285 -7.88 36.14 -12.71
C THR A 285 -9.18 36.75 -13.24
N ARG A 286 -10.00 36.00 -13.98
CA ARG A 286 -11.11 36.57 -14.78
C ARG A 286 -12.49 36.60 -14.12
N THR A 287 -12.69 36.19 -12.87
CA THR A 287 -14.06 35.88 -12.39
C THR A 287 -14.41 36.28 -10.95
N VAL A 288 -13.99 37.46 -10.49
CA VAL A 288 -14.60 38.05 -9.28
C VAL A 288 -15.47 39.27 -9.60
N GLU A 289 -15.13 40.09 -10.62
CA GLU A 289 -15.78 41.40 -10.79
C GLU A 289 -16.75 41.54 -11.96
N SER A 290 -16.73 40.67 -12.98
CA SER A 290 -17.55 40.86 -14.20
C SER A 290 -18.84 40.03 -14.28
N ALA A 291 -19.09 39.14 -13.32
CA ALA A 291 -20.21 38.20 -13.38
C ALA A 291 -21.47 38.65 -12.61
N ALA A 292 -21.42 39.80 -11.93
CA ALA A 292 -22.54 40.24 -11.09
C ALA A 292 -23.71 40.85 -11.86
N ASP A 293 -23.51 41.44 -13.05
CA ASP A 293 -24.58 42.25 -13.69
C ASP A 293 -25.03 41.85 -15.10
N ASN A 294 -24.34 40.97 -15.84
CA ASN A 294 -24.59 40.82 -17.29
C ASN A 294 -25.01 39.42 -17.79
N GLY A 295 -25.41 38.49 -16.93
CA GLY A 295 -25.96 37.20 -17.38
C GLY A 295 -24.99 36.30 -18.18
N ILE A 296 -23.68 36.55 -18.10
CA ILE A 296 -22.66 35.73 -18.78
C ILE A 296 -22.49 34.42 -18.02
N THR A 297 -22.89 33.31 -18.66
CA THR A 297 -22.67 31.95 -18.16
C THR A 297 -21.19 31.69 -17.93
N THR A 298 -20.82 31.38 -16.68
CA THR A 298 -19.43 31.05 -16.34
C THR A 298 -18.98 29.81 -17.11
N VAL A 299 -17.75 29.82 -17.63
CA VAL A 299 -17.13 28.68 -18.34
C VAL A 299 -17.03 27.41 -17.47
N TRP A 300 -17.11 27.56 -16.14
CA TRP A 300 -17.14 26.47 -15.17
C TRP A 300 -18.55 25.91 -14.94
N THR A 301 -18.71 24.61 -15.19
CA THR A 301 -19.92 23.83 -14.87
C THR A 301 -19.72 23.04 -13.58
N ALA A 302 -20.81 22.53 -12.99
CA ALA A 302 -20.74 21.66 -11.82
C ALA A 302 -19.82 20.43 -12.08
N GLU A 303 -20.01 19.78 -13.23
CA GLU A 303 -19.21 18.63 -13.66
C GLU A 303 -17.72 18.97 -13.82
N SER A 304 -17.38 20.12 -14.43
CA SER A 304 -15.98 20.48 -14.67
C SER A 304 -15.24 20.78 -13.36
N ILE A 305 -15.88 21.51 -12.44
CA ILE A 305 -15.36 21.76 -11.09
C ILE A 305 -15.17 20.43 -10.35
N HIS A 306 -16.19 19.56 -10.35
CA HIS A 306 -16.14 18.25 -9.71
C HIS A 306 -14.97 17.40 -10.24
N HIS A 307 -14.85 17.26 -11.56
CA HIS A 307 -13.82 16.42 -12.18
C HIS A 307 -12.41 16.94 -11.90
N ALA A 308 -12.19 18.26 -12.00
CA ALA A 308 -10.89 18.87 -11.72
C ALA A 308 -10.52 18.74 -10.23
N ALA A 309 -11.42 19.10 -9.32
CA ALA A 309 -11.18 19.00 -7.88
C ALA A 309 -10.89 17.55 -7.44
N ASN A 310 -11.65 16.58 -7.96
CA ASN A 310 -11.45 15.17 -7.68
C ASN A 310 -10.11 14.66 -8.23
N ALA A 311 -9.71 15.10 -9.43
CA ALA A 311 -8.41 14.75 -10.01
C ALA A 311 -7.25 15.29 -9.17
N CYS A 312 -7.31 16.56 -8.78
CA CYS A 312 -6.34 17.21 -7.88
C CYS A 312 -6.22 16.47 -6.54
N ALA A 313 -7.37 16.13 -5.92
CA ALA A 313 -7.40 15.43 -4.64
C ALA A 313 -6.80 14.02 -4.70
N ARG A 314 -7.00 13.26 -5.79
CA ARG A 314 -6.41 11.92 -5.97
C ARG A 314 -4.89 11.93 -6.05
N VAL A 315 -4.31 12.96 -6.68
CA VAL A 315 -2.85 13.09 -6.84
C VAL A 315 -2.22 13.96 -5.76
N ASN A 316 -3.01 14.41 -4.78
CA ASN A 316 -2.59 15.30 -3.70
C ASN A 316 -1.99 16.64 -4.19
N TYR A 317 -2.47 17.16 -5.32
CA TYR A 317 -2.11 18.48 -5.85
C TYR A 317 -3.13 19.53 -5.34
N LEU A 318 -2.87 20.06 -4.15
CA LEU A 318 -3.81 20.91 -3.40
C LEU A 318 -3.51 22.41 -3.60
N ASN A 319 -3.69 22.92 -4.82
CA ASN A 319 -3.51 24.35 -5.12
C ASN A 319 -4.62 25.18 -4.43
N LYS A 320 -4.26 25.96 -3.40
CA LYS A 320 -5.23 26.71 -2.57
C LYS A 320 -5.99 27.78 -3.36
N GLU A 321 -5.32 28.47 -4.30
CA GLU A 321 -5.94 29.53 -5.12
C GLU A 321 -7.06 28.97 -6.01
N MET A 322 -6.82 27.85 -6.68
CA MET A 322 -7.84 27.18 -7.50
C MET A 322 -9.03 26.68 -6.68
N PHE A 323 -8.76 26.08 -5.53
CA PHE A 323 -9.84 25.60 -4.65
C PHE A 323 -10.63 26.78 -4.04
N GLN A 324 -10.01 27.94 -3.81
CA GLN A 324 -10.74 29.15 -3.39
C GLN A 324 -11.60 29.74 -4.52
N LEU A 325 -11.10 29.72 -5.77
CA LEU A 325 -11.92 30.07 -6.93
C LEU A 325 -13.13 29.15 -7.04
N TRP A 326 -12.93 27.83 -7.02
CA TRP A 326 -14.02 26.86 -7.10
C TRP A 326 -14.97 26.96 -5.92
N LYS A 327 -14.49 27.21 -4.70
CA LYS A 327 -15.33 27.50 -3.53
C LYS A 327 -16.35 28.59 -3.86
N SER A 328 -15.88 29.76 -4.33
CA SER A 328 -16.77 30.88 -4.65
C SER A 328 -17.82 30.55 -5.73
N LEU A 329 -17.46 29.72 -6.71
CA LEU A 329 -18.36 29.28 -7.78
C LEU A 329 -19.38 28.24 -7.30
N ILE A 330 -18.97 27.35 -6.39
CA ILE A 330 -19.84 26.35 -5.77
C ILE A 330 -20.84 27.04 -4.84
N GLU A 331 -20.39 27.97 -3.99
CA GLU A 331 -21.26 28.66 -3.02
C GLU A 331 -22.42 29.40 -3.71
N LYS A 332 -22.19 29.96 -4.90
CA LYS A 332 -23.24 30.62 -5.71
C LYS A 332 -24.26 29.67 -6.35
N ARG A 333 -23.90 28.39 -6.56
CA ARG A 333 -24.64 27.45 -7.42
C ARG A 333 -24.77 26.05 -6.81
N VAL A 334 -24.64 25.92 -5.49
CA VAL A 334 -24.58 24.62 -4.80
C VAL A 334 -25.80 23.71 -5.11
N SER A 335 -26.96 24.32 -5.40
CA SER A 335 -28.17 23.59 -5.78
C SER A 335 -28.07 22.82 -7.10
N GLU A 336 -27.24 23.29 -8.04
CA GLU A 336 -27.03 22.68 -9.37
C GLU A 336 -26.26 21.37 -9.30
N PHE A 337 -25.46 21.16 -8.24
CA PHE A 337 -24.64 19.96 -8.09
C PHE A 337 -25.48 18.74 -7.71
N SER A 338 -25.24 17.61 -8.38
CA SER A 338 -25.79 16.31 -8.03
C SER A 338 -25.26 15.82 -6.67
N LEU A 339 -25.94 14.83 -6.09
CA LEU A 339 -25.52 14.25 -4.81
C LEU A 339 -24.11 13.62 -4.90
N ASP A 340 -23.81 12.91 -5.99
CA ASP A 340 -22.49 12.31 -6.24
C ASP A 340 -21.38 13.36 -6.32
N GLU A 341 -21.66 14.49 -6.98
CA GLU A 341 -20.70 15.60 -7.10
C GLU A 341 -20.46 16.26 -5.74
N LEU A 342 -21.51 16.53 -4.96
CA LEU A 342 -21.40 17.11 -3.61
C LEU A 342 -20.57 16.24 -2.66
N VAL A 343 -20.84 14.93 -2.64
CA VAL A 343 -20.08 13.96 -1.82
C VAL A 343 -18.61 13.93 -2.26
N SER A 344 -18.36 13.90 -3.58
CA SER A 344 -17.00 13.89 -4.10
C SER A 344 -16.25 15.20 -3.86
N LEU A 345 -16.92 16.35 -3.93
CA LEU A 345 -16.35 17.65 -3.60
C LEU A 345 -15.99 17.71 -2.12
N THR A 346 -16.89 17.28 -1.24
CA THR A 346 -16.62 17.18 0.21
C THR A 346 -15.33 16.39 0.47
N ASN A 347 -15.16 15.24 -0.21
CA ASN A 347 -13.95 14.42 -0.09
C ASN A 347 -12.69 15.05 -0.72
N ALA A 348 -12.85 15.87 -1.76
CA ALA A 348 -11.73 16.60 -2.35
C ALA A 348 -11.24 17.71 -1.40
N TYR A 349 -12.17 18.52 -0.87
CA TYR A 349 -11.85 19.61 0.06
C TYR A 349 -11.34 19.10 1.41
N SER A 350 -11.79 17.93 1.87
CA SER A 350 -11.29 17.34 3.14
C SER A 350 -9.81 16.97 3.11
N LYS A 351 -9.15 16.97 1.93
CA LYS A 351 -7.70 16.75 1.82
C LYS A 351 -6.86 17.90 2.36
N PHE A 352 -7.45 19.09 2.50
CA PHE A 352 -6.83 20.22 3.20
C PHE A 352 -6.81 20.04 4.73
N LYS A 353 -7.36 18.93 5.25
CA LYS A 353 -7.54 18.66 6.68
C LYS A 353 -8.46 19.71 7.30
N SER A 354 -8.04 20.38 8.37
CA SER A 354 -8.82 21.41 9.08
C SER A 354 -9.45 22.41 8.10
N ALA A 355 -10.77 22.33 7.95
CA ALA A 355 -11.51 23.21 7.06
C ALA A 355 -11.54 24.66 7.56
N GLU A 356 -11.37 24.87 8.86
CA GLU A 356 -11.20 26.20 9.46
C GLU A 356 -9.87 26.82 9.02
N ASP A 357 -8.75 26.12 9.23
CA ASP A 357 -7.41 26.59 8.83
C ASP A 357 -7.29 26.79 7.32
N ALA A 358 -7.99 25.96 6.54
CA ALA A 358 -8.01 26.04 5.09
C ALA A 358 -8.96 27.12 4.53
N ASN A 359 -9.80 27.73 5.38
CA ASN A 359 -10.86 28.68 5.01
C ASN A 359 -11.92 28.08 4.06
N PHE A 360 -12.39 26.88 4.38
CA PHE A 360 -13.43 26.13 3.67
C PHE A 360 -14.64 25.77 4.54
N LEU A 361 -14.68 26.20 5.81
CA LEU A 361 -15.78 25.87 6.73
C LEU A 361 -17.17 26.24 6.18
N SER A 362 -17.33 27.43 5.59
CA SER A 362 -18.60 27.88 4.99
C SER A 362 -19.10 26.95 3.88
N LEU A 363 -18.18 26.44 3.06
CA LEU A 363 -18.50 25.53 1.97
C LEU A 363 -18.99 24.18 2.51
N PHE A 364 -18.36 23.65 3.55
CA PHE A 364 -18.79 22.40 4.17
C PHE A 364 -20.21 22.50 4.76
N VAL A 365 -20.54 23.63 5.40
CA VAL A 365 -21.90 23.89 5.91
C VAL A 365 -22.91 23.91 4.76
N LEU A 366 -22.64 24.66 3.68
CA LEU A 366 -23.53 24.73 2.52
C LEU A 366 -23.72 23.39 1.82
N ILE A 367 -22.64 22.61 1.66
CA ILE A 367 -22.74 21.26 1.09
C ILE A 367 -23.55 20.35 2.01
N ALA A 368 -23.35 20.41 3.33
CA ALA A 368 -24.11 19.61 4.29
C ALA A 368 -25.62 19.89 4.17
N GLU A 369 -26.03 21.15 4.16
CA GLU A 369 -27.44 21.54 4.00
C GLU A 369 -28.05 20.99 2.70
N GLN A 370 -27.30 21.06 1.61
CA GLN A 370 -27.78 20.57 0.31
C GLN A 370 -27.84 19.03 0.26
N VAL A 371 -26.91 18.34 0.89
CA VAL A 371 -26.94 16.88 1.06
C VAL A 371 -28.12 16.45 1.92
N ILE A 372 -28.40 17.18 3.01
CA ILE A 372 -29.54 16.93 3.90
C ILE A 372 -30.86 17.01 3.13
N LYS A 373 -31.03 18.02 2.26
CA LYS A 373 -32.21 18.15 1.38
C LYS A 373 -32.37 16.97 0.40
N LYS A 374 -31.25 16.33 0.02
CA LYS A 374 -31.20 15.18 -0.89
C LYS A 374 -31.00 13.84 -0.16
N SER A 375 -31.23 13.80 1.16
CA SER A 375 -30.92 12.65 2.02
C SER A 375 -31.63 11.36 1.63
N TYR A 376 -32.83 11.46 1.05
CA TYR A 376 -33.62 10.33 0.53
C TYR A 376 -32.90 9.49 -0.54
N ALA A 377 -31.87 10.04 -1.19
CA ALA A 377 -31.08 9.36 -2.22
C ALA A 377 -29.69 8.90 -1.73
N LEU A 378 -29.40 9.00 -0.43
CA LEU A 378 -28.13 8.56 0.14
C LEU A 378 -28.00 7.03 0.07
N LYS A 379 -26.80 6.57 -0.27
CA LYS A 379 -26.41 5.15 -0.36
C LYS A 379 -25.29 4.88 0.64
N PRO A 380 -25.02 3.63 1.04
CA PRO A 380 -23.93 3.27 1.97
C PRO A 380 -22.57 3.92 1.64
N ARG A 381 -22.21 3.95 0.35
CA ARG A 381 -21.03 4.65 -0.14
C ARG A 381 -21.05 6.16 0.16
N HIS A 382 -22.18 6.84 0.01
CA HIS A 382 -22.28 8.27 0.34
C HIS A 382 -22.11 8.49 1.84
N LEU A 383 -22.77 7.68 2.66
CA LEU A 383 -22.74 7.79 4.13
C LEU A 383 -21.31 7.65 4.67
N SER A 384 -20.60 6.63 4.24
CA SER A 384 -19.21 6.39 4.65
C SER A 384 -18.25 7.47 4.17
N VAL A 385 -18.37 7.93 2.91
CA VAL A 385 -17.53 9.01 2.38
C VAL A 385 -17.80 10.32 3.10
N LEU A 386 -19.06 10.71 3.31
CA LEU A 386 -19.42 11.93 4.04
C LEU A 386 -18.86 11.89 5.47
N ALA A 387 -19.10 10.82 6.23
CA ALA A 387 -18.58 10.68 7.59
C ALA A 387 -17.05 10.87 7.62
N ASN A 388 -16.33 10.20 6.71
CA ASN A 388 -14.87 10.29 6.64
C ASN A 388 -14.37 11.65 6.16
N SER A 389 -15.05 12.29 5.22
CA SER A 389 -14.66 13.61 4.72
C SER A 389 -14.88 14.70 5.77
N PHE A 390 -16.01 14.68 6.48
CA PHE A 390 -16.28 15.62 7.58
C PHE A 390 -15.32 15.40 8.76
N ASN A 391 -15.03 14.14 9.11
CA ASN A 391 -14.00 13.83 10.10
C ASN A 391 -12.62 14.36 9.70
N ASN A 392 -12.18 14.11 8.46
CA ASN A 392 -10.89 14.64 7.98
C ASN A 392 -10.86 16.18 7.93
N ALA A 393 -12.02 16.80 7.71
CA ALA A 393 -12.19 18.25 7.74
C ALA A 393 -12.23 18.85 9.16
N CYS A 394 -12.25 18.00 10.20
CA CYS A 394 -12.47 18.38 11.60
C CYS A 394 -13.82 19.07 11.86
N ILE A 395 -14.89 18.66 11.16
CA ILE A 395 -16.23 19.28 11.27
C ILE A 395 -17.26 18.28 11.76
N LEU A 396 -17.85 18.56 12.92
CA LEU A 396 -19.05 17.88 13.40
C LEU A 396 -20.31 18.66 13.01
N HIS A 397 -20.92 18.29 11.88
CA HIS A 397 -22.23 18.82 11.50
C HIS A 397 -23.34 17.92 12.07
N GLU A 398 -23.83 18.23 13.28
CA GLU A 398 -24.74 17.38 14.07
C GLU A 398 -25.90 16.79 13.28
N LYS A 399 -26.70 17.63 12.59
CA LYS A 399 -27.86 17.17 11.81
C LYS A 399 -27.49 16.19 10.68
N LEU A 400 -26.33 16.37 10.05
CA LEU A 400 -25.87 15.48 9.00
C LEU A 400 -25.43 14.15 9.61
N PHE A 401 -24.71 14.17 10.74
CA PHE A 401 -24.30 12.95 11.45
C PHE A 401 -25.51 12.19 12.02
N HIS A 402 -26.57 12.86 12.43
CA HIS A 402 -27.84 12.22 12.77
C HIS A 402 -28.44 11.48 11.57
N ILE A 403 -28.53 12.12 10.40
CA ILE A 403 -29.01 11.45 9.17
C ILE A 403 -28.09 10.29 8.78
N ILE A 404 -26.77 10.44 8.90
CA ILE A 404 -25.81 9.36 8.64
C ILE A 404 -26.03 8.20 9.61
N THR A 405 -26.30 8.48 10.88
CA THR A 405 -26.60 7.45 11.90
C THR A 405 -27.82 6.64 11.50
N ASP A 406 -28.94 7.32 11.22
CA ASP A 406 -30.23 6.68 10.97
C ASP A 406 -30.22 5.87 9.67
N MET A 407 -29.68 6.46 8.60
CA MET A 407 -29.57 5.79 7.30
C MET A 407 -28.56 4.63 7.34
N SER A 408 -27.47 4.75 8.11
CA SER A 408 -26.51 3.64 8.26
C SER A 408 -27.12 2.45 8.98
N LEU A 409 -27.92 2.69 10.03
CA LEU A 409 -28.63 1.61 10.74
C LEU A 409 -29.64 0.90 9.82
N MET A 410 -30.38 1.65 8.99
CA MET A 410 -31.34 1.06 8.03
C MET A 410 -30.66 0.23 6.93
N HIS A 411 -29.42 0.56 6.56
CA HIS A 411 -28.69 -0.09 5.47
C HIS A 411 -27.47 -0.89 5.95
N ILE A 412 -27.42 -1.27 7.23
CA ILE A 412 -26.19 -1.82 7.83
C ILE A 412 -25.67 -3.07 7.10
N SER A 413 -26.58 -3.92 6.62
CA SER A 413 -26.27 -5.13 5.84
C SER A 413 -25.82 -4.89 4.40
N CYS A 414 -25.86 -3.64 3.92
CA CYS A 414 -25.47 -3.25 2.57
C CYS A 414 -24.09 -2.57 2.51
N PHE A 415 -23.41 -2.42 3.64
CA PHE A 415 -22.08 -1.81 3.68
C PHE A 415 -21.00 -2.80 3.25
N GLU A 416 -20.11 -2.34 2.37
CA GLU A 416 -18.87 -3.06 2.09
C GLU A 416 -17.89 -2.90 3.27
N PRO A 417 -16.96 -3.85 3.48
CA PRO A 417 -15.98 -3.81 4.57
C PRO A 417 -15.30 -2.44 4.73
N LYS A 418 -14.75 -1.89 3.64
CA LYS A 418 -14.09 -0.58 3.65
C LYS A 418 -14.97 0.55 4.19
N GLN A 419 -16.26 0.52 3.87
CA GLN A 419 -17.21 1.56 4.23
C GLN A 419 -17.53 1.51 5.73
N ILE A 420 -17.60 0.30 6.31
CA ILE A 420 -17.73 0.07 7.76
C ILE A 420 -16.59 0.73 8.52
N VAL A 421 -15.34 0.44 8.10
CA VAL A 421 -14.14 0.99 8.73
C VAL A 421 -14.11 2.52 8.67
N MET A 422 -14.50 3.09 7.53
CA MET A 422 -14.60 4.54 7.36
C MET A 422 -15.58 5.16 8.36
N ILE A 423 -16.75 4.57 8.57
CA ILE A 423 -17.74 5.07 9.54
C ILE A 423 -17.19 4.98 10.97
N ILE A 424 -16.74 3.80 11.39
CA ILE A 424 -16.21 3.57 12.74
C ILE A 424 -15.10 4.57 13.06
N HIS A 425 -14.12 4.68 12.16
CA HIS A 425 -12.98 5.57 12.33
C HIS A 425 -13.42 7.04 12.44
N SER A 426 -14.41 7.45 11.65
CA SER A 426 -14.90 8.83 11.64
C SER A 426 -15.65 9.19 12.90
N TYR A 427 -16.56 8.32 13.34
CA TYR A 427 -17.38 8.56 14.54
C TYR A 427 -16.50 8.59 15.79
N VAL A 428 -15.54 7.69 15.90
CA VAL A 428 -14.60 7.69 17.04
C VAL A 428 -13.73 8.94 17.05
N ASN A 429 -13.11 9.28 15.91
CA ASN A 429 -12.19 10.42 15.87
C ASN A 429 -12.88 11.76 16.12
N ILE A 430 -14.13 11.91 15.68
CA ILE A 430 -14.89 13.15 15.86
C ILE A 430 -15.52 13.27 17.25
N GLY A 431 -15.43 12.21 18.07
CA GLY A 431 -15.89 12.20 19.46
C GLY A 431 -17.31 11.69 19.70
N LEU A 432 -17.96 11.08 18.70
CA LEU A 432 -19.32 10.51 18.83
C LEU A 432 -19.30 9.11 19.46
N LEU A 433 -18.64 8.96 20.60
CA LEU A 433 -18.36 7.66 21.24
C LEU A 433 -19.61 6.93 21.76
N ASN A 434 -20.64 7.68 22.15
CA ASN A 434 -21.90 7.17 22.70
C ASN A 434 -23.03 7.06 21.65
N ASN A 435 -22.67 7.03 20.35
CA ASN A 435 -23.66 6.95 19.30
C ASN A 435 -24.10 5.49 19.06
N ARG A 436 -25.41 5.25 19.04
CA ARG A 436 -26.04 3.92 18.82
C ARG A 436 -25.55 3.17 17.58
N LEU A 437 -25.07 3.87 16.55
CA LEU A 437 -24.49 3.24 15.37
C LEU A 437 -23.22 2.46 15.73
N LEU A 438 -22.36 3.01 16.60
CA LEU A 438 -21.12 2.35 17.00
C LEU A 438 -21.40 0.99 17.65
N ASP A 439 -22.44 0.90 18.49
CA ASP A 439 -22.77 -0.33 19.19
C ASP A 439 -23.10 -1.50 18.26
N THR A 440 -23.77 -1.19 17.15
CA THR A 440 -24.18 -2.20 16.17
C THR A 440 -23.08 -2.46 15.14
N ILE A 441 -22.44 -1.41 14.64
CA ILE A 441 -21.51 -1.51 13.52
C ILE A 441 -20.19 -2.18 13.89
N TRP A 442 -19.76 -2.13 15.15
CA TRP A 442 -18.59 -2.88 15.63
C TRP A 442 -18.80 -4.40 15.53
N ASN A 443 -20.02 -4.89 15.81
CA ASN A 443 -20.33 -6.30 15.68
C ASN A 443 -20.26 -6.73 14.21
N TYR A 444 -20.83 -5.93 13.32
CA TYR A 444 -20.77 -6.16 11.88
C TYR A 444 -19.31 -6.10 11.37
N ALA A 445 -18.48 -5.22 11.90
CA ALA A 445 -17.05 -5.19 11.58
C ALA A 445 -16.34 -6.50 11.97
N GLY A 446 -16.73 -7.15 13.06
CA GLY A 446 -16.20 -8.46 13.45
C GLY A 446 -16.47 -9.56 12.42
N GLU A 447 -17.64 -9.53 11.77
CA GLU A 447 -18.02 -10.53 10.76
C GLU A 447 -17.11 -10.49 9.52
N PHE A 448 -16.64 -9.30 9.12
CA PHE A 448 -15.76 -9.10 7.96
C PHE A 448 -14.27 -9.08 8.30
N ILE A 449 -13.87 -9.53 9.50
CA ILE A 449 -12.48 -9.37 9.97
C ILE A 449 -11.45 -9.97 9.00
N HIS A 450 -11.81 -11.05 8.29
CA HIS A 450 -10.94 -11.73 7.34
C HIS A 450 -10.82 -11.02 5.98
N GLU A 451 -11.79 -10.18 5.62
CA GLU A 451 -11.87 -9.47 4.33
C GLU A 451 -11.10 -8.14 4.31
N TYR A 452 -10.76 -7.60 5.48
CA TYR A 452 -10.04 -6.33 5.58
C TYR A 452 -8.59 -6.43 5.10
N THR A 453 -8.17 -5.38 4.38
CA THR A 453 -6.77 -5.10 4.08
C THR A 453 -6.00 -4.62 5.32
N MET A 454 -4.67 -4.68 5.27
CA MET A 454 -3.83 -4.16 6.38
C MET A 454 -4.09 -2.69 6.72
N GLN A 455 -4.40 -1.87 5.72
CA GLN A 455 -4.76 -0.47 5.94
C GLN A 455 -6.07 -0.33 6.74
N GLU A 456 -7.06 -1.15 6.41
CA GLU A 456 -8.37 -1.17 7.07
C GLU A 456 -8.26 -1.72 8.50
N LEU A 457 -7.50 -2.81 8.71
CA LEU A 457 -7.21 -3.36 10.04
C LEU A 457 -6.51 -2.33 10.93
N SER A 458 -5.54 -1.57 10.39
CA SER A 458 -4.88 -0.49 11.13
C SER A 458 -5.84 0.63 11.50
N MET A 459 -6.77 1.01 10.60
CA MET A 459 -7.78 2.03 10.91
C MET A 459 -8.76 1.58 11.99
N LEU A 460 -9.17 0.31 11.97
CA LEU A 460 -9.99 -0.30 13.04
C LEU A 460 -9.23 -0.31 14.37
N LEU A 461 -7.95 -0.68 14.36
CA LEU A 461 -7.13 -0.68 15.57
C LEU A 461 -6.97 0.74 16.16
N GLN A 462 -6.73 1.73 15.31
CA GLN A 462 -6.68 3.13 15.72
C GLN A 462 -8.01 3.62 16.29
N ALA A 463 -9.12 3.21 15.69
CA ALA A 463 -10.45 3.57 16.20
C ALA A 463 -10.73 2.86 17.53
N TYR A 464 -10.45 1.56 17.63
CA TYR A 464 -10.65 0.77 18.84
C TYR A 464 -9.94 1.40 20.04
N THR A 465 -8.64 1.69 19.89
CA THR A 465 -7.80 2.26 20.96
C THR A 465 -8.23 3.66 21.41
N LYS A 466 -9.01 4.37 20.59
CA LYS A 466 -9.61 5.68 20.93
C LYS A 466 -11.06 5.59 21.42
N SER A 467 -11.74 4.49 21.16
CA SER A 467 -13.20 4.39 21.30
C SER A 467 -13.69 4.28 22.74
N SER A 468 -12.80 4.11 23.73
CA SER A 468 -13.13 3.78 25.14
C SER A 468 -14.00 2.51 25.34
N GLN A 469 -14.38 1.83 24.26
CA GLN A 469 -15.17 0.61 24.30
C GLN A 469 -14.24 -0.59 24.48
N HIS A 470 -14.40 -1.33 25.57
CA HIS A 470 -13.66 -2.57 25.83
C HIS A 470 -14.37 -3.74 25.12
N ARG A 471 -13.96 -4.07 23.89
CA ARG A 471 -14.45 -5.22 23.12
C ARG A 471 -13.34 -6.23 22.91
N GLU A 472 -13.03 -6.98 23.96
CA GLU A 472 -11.87 -7.88 24.01
C GLU A 472 -11.89 -8.95 22.90
N ILE A 473 -13.04 -9.58 22.64
CA ILE A 473 -13.17 -10.60 21.59
C ILE A 473 -12.82 -10.02 20.21
N PHE A 474 -13.40 -8.86 19.86
CA PHE A 474 -13.11 -8.18 18.60
C PHE A 474 -11.64 -7.79 18.51
N PHE A 475 -11.08 -7.25 19.59
CA PHE A 475 -9.67 -6.89 19.64
C PHE A 475 -8.77 -8.11 19.41
N ASN A 476 -9.02 -9.23 20.08
CA ASN A 476 -8.25 -10.46 19.91
C ASN A 476 -8.34 -10.99 18.47
N GLN A 477 -9.52 -10.97 17.86
CA GLN A 477 -9.70 -11.30 16.44
C GLN A 477 -8.90 -10.37 15.52
N LEU A 478 -8.93 -9.06 15.78
CA LEU A 478 -8.22 -8.04 15.02
C LEU A 478 -6.70 -8.24 15.09
N ILE A 479 -6.14 -8.45 16.29
CA ILE A 479 -4.70 -8.64 16.44
C ILE A 479 -4.25 -9.97 15.83
N HIS A 480 -5.00 -11.05 16.07
CA HIS A 480 -4.73 -12.33 15.44
C HIS A 480 -4.75 -12.22 13.91
N ARG A 481 -5.71 -11.48 13.35
CA ARG A 481 -5.77 -11.25 11.90
C ARG A 481 -4.57 -10.47 11.38
N ILE A 482 -4.14 -9.41 12.07
CA ILE A 482 -2.95 -8.63 11.71
C ILE A 482 -1.69 -9.52 11.73
N TYR A 483 -1.51 -10.32 12.79
CA TYR A 483 -0.39 -11.25 12.90
C TYR A 483 -0.41 -12.32 11.79
N SER A 484 -1.57 -12.93 11.56
CA SER A 484 -1.76 -13.90 10.48
C SER A 484 -1.48 -13.29 9.11
N TYR A 485 -1.94 -12.06 8.84
CA TYR A 485 -1.65 -11.38 7.57
C TYR A 485 -0.13 -11.23 7.37
N ILE A 486 0.57 -10.67 8.37
CA ILE A 486 2.01 -10.42 8.29
C ILE A 486 2.79 -11.72 8.10
N THR A 487 2.45 -12.77 8.86
CA THR A 487 3.20 -14.03 8.82
C THR A 487 2.84 -14.90 7.62
N SER A 488 1.65 -14.78 7.05
CA SER A 488 1.29 -15.42 5.78
C SER A 488 1.93 -14.72 4.59
N ALA A 489 1.98 -13.38 4.59
CA ALA A 489 2.62 -12.62 3.52
C ALA A 489 4.15 -12.67 3.58
N TYR A 490 4.72 -12.73 4.80
CA TYR A 490 6.16 -12.70 5.04
C TYR A 490 6.58 -13.81 6.03
N PRO A 491 6.63 -15.09 5.59
CA PRO A 491 6.89 -16.23 6.46
C PRO A 491 8.22 -16.17 7.21
N PHE A 492 9.23 -15.50 6.65
CA PHE A 492 10.55 -15.30 7.28
C PHE A 492 10.50 -14.49 8.59
N LEU A 493 9.35 -13.86 8.92
CA LEU A 493 9.14 -13.17 10.19
C LEU A 493 8.63 -14.11 11.31
N LYS A 494 8.22 -15.36 11.02
CA LYS A 494 7.57 -16.30 11.97
C LYS A 494 8.55 -17.00 12.95
N ARG A 495 7.98 -17.53 14.04
CA ARG A 495 8.57 -18.18 15.24
C ARG A 495 9.76 -19.13 15.02
N GLY A 496 9.89 -19.82 13.88
CA GLY A 496 10.92 -20.84 13.62
C GLY A 496 12.29 -20.34 13.13
N SER A 497 12.45 -19.04 12.92
CA SER A 497 13.69 -18.47 12.37
C SER A 497 14.75 -18.14 13.44
N HIS A 498 14.94 -18.99 14.46
CA HIS A 498 15.97 -18.75 15.51
C HIS A 498 17.38 -18.56 14.92
N ASP A 499 17.63 -19.22 13.80
CA ASP A 499 18.81 -19.08 12.95
C ASP A 499 18.96 -17.70 12.28
N SER A 500 17.87 -16.94 12.18
CA SER A 500 17.86 -15.59 11.59
C SER A 500 17.98 -14.45 12.62
N GLU A 501 17.88 -14.77 13.91
CA GLU A 501 17.97 -13.76 14.98
C GLU A 501 19.36 -13.73 15.61
N LYS A 502 20.09 -14.85 15.55
CA LYS A 502 21.48 -14.92 15.98
C LYS A 502 22.39 -14.55 14.82
N TYR A 503 23.30 -13.62 15.09
CA TYR A 503 24.34 -13.28 14.15
C TYR A 503 25.41 -14.37 14.10
N ASP A 504 25.66 -14.86 12.90
CA ASP A 504 26.80 -15.72 12.55
C ASP A 504 27.60 -15.03 11.43
N HIS A 505 28.88 -14.78 11.70
CA HIS A 505 29.78 -14.08 10.79
C HIS A 505 30.02 -14.86 9.49
N GLN A 506 30.30 -16.16 9.57
CA GLN A 506 30.56 -17.01 8.40
C GLN A 506 29.32 -17.08 7.51
N ARG A 507 28.15 -17.25 8.12
CA ARG A 507 26.86 -17.21 7.43
C ARG A 507 26.64 -15.85 6.77
N TYR A 508 26.92 -14.74 7.45
CA TYR A 508 26.73 -13.39 6.90
C TYR A 508 27.64 -13.14 5.70
N VAL A 509 28.92 -13.51 5.77
CA VAL A 509 29.88 -13.37 4.67
C VAL A 509 29.45 -14.25 3.48
N HIS A 510 29.03 -15.49 3.72
CA HIS A 510 28.53 -16.37 2.68
C HIS A 510 27.28 -15.81 1.97
N ILE A 511 26.30 -15.33 2.74
CA ILE A 511 25.10 -14.69 2.19
C ILE A 511 25.47 -13.42 1.43
N SER A 512 26.39 -12.61 1.94
CA SER A 512 26.88 -11.40 1.27
C SER A 512 27.49 -11.74 -0.09
N ALA A 513 28.35 -12.77 -0.16
CA ALA A 513 28.94 -13.25 -1.40
C ALA A 513 27.89 -13.78 -2.39
N LEU A 514 26.84 -14.45 -1.90
CA LEU A 514 25.73 -14.93 -2.72
C LEU A 514 24.93 -13.76 -3.32
N LEU A 515 24.68 -12.72 -2.53
CA LEU A 515 23.93 -11.52 -2.93
C LEU A 515 24.72 -10.58 -3.84
N SER A 516 26.05 -10.61 -3.80
CA SER A 516 26.93 -9.81 -4.69
C SER A 516 26.98 -10.30 -6.13
N ARG A 517 26.40 -11.47 -6.46
CA ARG A 517 26.32 -11.96 -7.86
C ARG A 517 25.32 -11.12 -8.66
N GLU A 518 25.76 -10.58 -9.82
CA GLU A 518 25.02 -9.59 -10.63
C GLU A 518 23.58 -10.02 -11.02
N ASP A 519 23.29 -11.32 -11.07
CA ASP A 519 21.99 -11.87 -11.45
C ASP A 519 20.94 -11.94 -10.31
N TYR A 520 21.30 -11.57 -9.07
CA TYR A 520 20.41 -11.86 -7.94
C TYR A 520 19.16 -10.97 -7.90
N LEU A 521 19.28 -9.70 -8.31
CA LEU A 521 18.21 -8.69 -8.31
C LEU A 521 17.51 -8.50 -9.67
N SER A 522 17.98 -9.14 -10.75
CA SER A 522 17.44 -8.99 -12.11
C SER A 522 16.15 -9.79 -12.36
N THR A 523 15.84 -10.75 -11.47
CA THR A 523 14.65 -11.62 -11.52
C THR A 523 13.69 -11.30 -10.38
N ASP A 524 12.40 -11.62 -10.54
CA ASP A 524 11.40 -11.47 -9.48
C ASP A 524 11.89 -12.15 -8.17
N LEU A 525 11.72 -11.45 -7.04
CA LEU A 525 12.09 -11.94 -5.72
C LEU A 525 11.31 -13.22 -5.39
N THR A 526 11.99 -14.36 -5.40
CA THR A 526 11.42 -15.67 -5.02
C THR A 526 11.37 -15.83 -3.49
N ASP A 527 10.53 -16.74 -3.01
CA ASP A 527 10.37 -17.02 -1.58
C ASP A 527 11.66 -17.52 -0.91
N GLU A 528 12.59 -18.08 -1.68
CA GLU A 528 13.92 -18.50 -1.19
C GLU A 528 14.88 -17.32 -1.00
N LYS A 529 14.73 -16.24 -1.76
CA LYS A 529 15.61 -15.05 -1.70
C LYS A 529 15.25 -14.11 -0.56
N LEU A 530 13.96 -14.02 -0.21
CA LEU A 530 13.46 -13.09 0.81
C LEU A 530 14.08 -13.30 2.21
N PRO A 531 14.22 -14.53 2.74
CA PRO A 531 14.88 -14.77 4.02
C PRO A 531 16.35 -14.37 4.05
N LEU A 532 17.06 -14.54 2.93
CA LEU A 532 18.49 -14.21 2.79
C LEU A 532 18.69 -12.69 2.79
N LEU A 533 17.86 -11.96 2.04
CA LEU A 533 17.83 -10.50 2.07
C LEU A 533 17.47 -9.96 3.45
N PHE A 534 16.47 -10.58 4.09
CA PHE A 534 16.11 -10.23 5.46
C PHE A 534 17.28 -10.42 6.42
N TYR A 535 17.95 -11.58 6.40
CA TYR A 535 19.11 -11.85 7.26
C TYR A 535 20.23 -10.83 7.06
N PHE A 536 20.56 -10.51 5.80
CA PHE A 536 21.57 -9.52 5.46
C PHE A 536 21.23 -8.13 6.02
N ILE A 537 20.01 -7.63 5.76
CA ILE A 537 19.56 -6.31 6.24
C ILE A 537 19.48 -6.29 7.77
N TYR A 538 18.90 -7.33 8.36
CA TYR A 538 18.70 -7.44 9.81
C TYR A 538 20.04 -7.42 10.57
N HIS A 539 21.10 -8.02 10.02
CA HIS A 539 22.40 -8.14 10.70
C HIS A 539 23.49 -7.17 10.23
N GLN A 540 23.19 -6.22 9.34
CA GLN A 540 24.18 -5.30 8.79
C GLN A 540 25.00 -4.56 9.87
N LYS A 541 24.33 -4.07 10.93
CA LYS A 541 25.01 -3.41 12.06
C LYS A 541 25.98 -4.34 12.79
N ASN A 542 25.63 -5.60 12.98
CA ASN A 542 26.45 -6.57 13.72
C ASN A 542 27.73 -6.89 12.95
N TYR A 543 27.63 -7.00 11.62
CA TYR A 543 28.80 -7.15 10.77
C TYR A 543 29.73 -5.93 10.83
N CYS A 544 29.18 -4.70 10.76
CA CYS A 544 30.01 -3.50 10.91
C CYS A 544 30.71 -3.42 12.28
N ALA A 545 30.05 -3.85 13.35
CA ALA A 545 30.68 -3.90 14.68
C ALA A 545 31.82 -4.92 14.74
N HIS A 546 31.59 -6.13 14.18
CA HIS A 546 32.60 -7.18 14.11
C HIS A 546 33.86 -6.77 13.32
N GLN A 547 33.70 -5.99 12.24
CA GLN A 547 34.85 -5.45 11.49
C GLN A 547 35.67 -4.46 12.32
N VAL A 548 35.02 -3.58 13.07
CA VAL A 548 35.72 -2.58 13.91
C VAL A 548 36.50 -3.26 15.05
N GLU A 549 35.95 -4.32 15.65
CA GLU A 549 36.63 -5.09 16.71
C GLU A 549 37.86 -5.84 16.17
N HIS A 550 37.80 -6.41 14.97
CA HIS A 550 38.95 -7.08 14.34
C HIS A 550 40.04 -6.10 13.87
N HIS A 551 39.68 -4.98 13.24
CA HIS A 551 40.65 -3.95 12.85
C HIS A 551 41.28 -3.23 14.05
N ALA A 552 40.61 -3.16 15.21
CA ALA A 552 41.19 -2.65 16.44
C ALA A 552 42.19 -3.63 17.09
N GLY A 553 42.09 -4.93 16.80
CA GLY A 553 43.05 -5.95 17.25
C GLY A 553 44.35 -5.97 16.45
N ASP A 554 44.31 -5.66 15.15
CA ASP A 554 45.47 -5.67 14.26
C ASP A 554 46.32 -4.38 14.30
N HIS A 555 45.88 -3.35 15.03
CA HIS A 555 46.61 -2.08 15.21
C HIS A 555 47.29 -1.90 16.58
N ALA A 556 47.37 -2.96 17.39
CA ALA A 556 48.12 -2.93 18.65
C ALA A 556 49.65 -3.02 18.46
N ASP A 557 50.13 -3.35 17.25
CA ASP A 557 51.55 -3.30 16.90
C ASP A 557 51.76 -2.38 15.70
N HIS A 558 52.54 -1.31 15.92
CA HIS A 558 53.02 -0.32 14.95
C HIS A 558 52.00 0.69 14.39
N THR A 559 51.95 1.90 14.98
CA THR A 559 52.61 3.10 14.42
C THR A 559 52.22 4.36 15.21
N ASP A 560 53.24 5.10 15.66
CA ASP A 560 53.13 6.51 16.02
C ASP A 560 52.55 7.31 14.84
N PHE A 561 51.46 8.05 15.08
CA PHE A 561 51.08 9.15 14.21
C PHE A 561 50.94 10.45 15.01
N VAL A 562 51.95 11.28 14.77
CA VAL A 562 52.14 12.67 15.19
C VAL A 562 50.90 13.51 14.89
N ALA A 563 50.30 14.08 15.94
CA ALA A 563 49.39 15.20 15.82
C ALA A 563 50.20 16.46 15.48
N ASN A 564 49.99 17.02 14.29
CA ASN A 564 50.49 18.35 13.98
C ASN A 564 49.60 19.39 14.69
N ASP A 565 50.21 19.93 15.73
CA ASP A 565 49.80 21.01 16.58
C ASP A 565 49.80 22.34 15.81
N GLY A 566 48.71 23.09 15.94
CA GLY A 566 48.59 24.48 15.52
C GLY A 566 48.20 25.29 16.74
N ARG A 567 49.17 25.51 17.63
CA ARG A 567 49.08 26.43 18.77
C ARG A 567 49.15 27.86 18.27
N ASP A 568 48.29 28.70 18.83
CA ASP A 568 48.68 30.06 19.22
C ASP A 568 48.23 30.28 20.67
N GLU A 569 49.21 30.69 21.46
CA GLU A 569 49.25 30.80 22.91
C GLU A 569 48.63 32.12 23.39
N LEU A 570 47.98 32.11 24.57
CA LEU A 570 48.37 33.07 25.61
C LEU A 570 48.03 32.54 27.01
N THR A 571 49.05 32.63 27.84
CA THR A 571 49.26 32.11 29.18
C THR A 571 48.59 32.96 30.26
N THR A 572 48.21 32.34 31.38
CA THR A 572 48.74 32.68 32.72
C THR A 572 48.27 31.69 33.78
N SER A 573 49.21 31.42 34.68
CA SER A 573 49.29 30.40 35.72
C SER A 573 48.46 30.70 36.97
N ASN A 574 48.07 29.66 37.72
CA ASN A 574 48.63 29.39 39.05
C ASN A 574 48.06 28.10 39.68
N GLU A 575 48.95 27.51 40.47
CA GLU A 575 49.00 26.22 41.15
C GLU A 575 47.88 26.00 42.17
N THR A 576 47.46 24.74 42.42
CA THR A 576 47.87 23.95 43.61
C THR A 576 47.28 22.53 43.68
N THR A 577 48.18 21.58 43.98
CA THR A 577 48.09 20.37 44.82
C THR A 577 47.29 19.11 44.43
N CYS A 578 48.08 18.05 44.20
CA CYS A 578 47.79 16.62 44.29
C CYS A 578 47.18 16.17 45.63
N GLY A 579 46.39 15.10 45.57
CA GLY A 579 45.97 14.28 46.72
C GLY A 579 45.46 12.90 46.28
N GLU A 580 46.42 12.00 46.05
CA GLU A 580 46.40 10.57 46.43
C GLU A 580 45.26 9.63 45.94
N TYR A 581 45.62 8.85 44.92
CA TYR A 581 45.19 7.46 44.74
C TYR A 581 46.04 6.54 45.63
N ASN A 582 45.42 5.68 46.46
CA ASN A 582 45.80 4.25 46.61
C ASN A 582 44.94 3.45 47.62
N SER A 583 44.38 2.34 47.12
CA SER A 583 44.62 0.96 47.61
C SER A 583 43.73 0.23 48.67
N TYR A 584 43.59 -1.08 48.37
CA TYR A 584 43.39 -2.29 49.21
C TYR A 584 42.00 -2.86 49.58
N ASN A 585 41.67 -3.98 48.89
CA ASN A 585 41.44 -5.37 49.35
C ASN A 585 40.99 -5.72 50.80
N LYS A 586 40.06 -6.71 50.84
CA LYS A 586 39.88 -7.84 51.81
C LYS A 586 39.33 -7.49 53.22
N VAL A 587 38.55 -8.28 53.97
CA VAL A 587 38.06 -9.69 53.98
C VAL A 587 37.05 -9.80 55.14
N ASP A 588 36.15 -10.80 55.18
CA ASP A 588 36.07 -11.67 56.37
C ASP A 588 35.38 -13.04 56.11
N ASN A 589 36.09 -14.06 56.62
CA ASN A 589 35.82 -15.49 56.57
C ASN A 589 35.05 -15.95 57.82
N VAL A 590 34.42 -17.13 57.75
CA VAL A 590 34.36 -18.04 58.90
C VAL A 590 34.85 -19.43 58.47
N HIS A 591 35.88 -19.89 59.17
CA HIS A 591 36.52 -21.21 59.12
C HIS A 591 35.68 -22.29 59.84
N VAL A 592 35.88 -23.57 59.50
CA VAL A 592 36.28 -24.65 60.45
C VAL A 592 36.68 -25.96 59.70
N ASN A 593 37.92 -26.37 59.98
CA ASN A 593 38.58 -27.69 60.10
C ASN A 593 38.86 -28.68 58.94
N LYS A 594 40.18 -28.92 58.80
CA LYS A 594 40.91 -30.04 58.18
C LYS A 594 40.80 -31.35 58.97
N VAL A 595 40.82 -32.48 58.25
CA VAL A 595 41.62 -33.70 58.59
C VAL A 595 42.20 -34.32 57.30
N ARG A 596 43.41 -34.89 57.40
CA ARG A 596 44.32 -35.38 56.35
C ARG A 596 44.08 -36.84 55.88
N ASN A 597 44.79 -37.19 54.79
CA ASN A 597 45.38 -38.47 54.35
C ASN A 597 44.76 -39.00 53.06
N GLU A 598 45.41 -39.68 52.10
CA GLU A 598 46.79 -39.93 51.65
C GLU A 598 46.62 -40.65 50.28
N LYS A 599 47.52 -40.37 49.32
CA LYS A 599 48.07 -41.26 48.25
C LYS A 599 47.19 -41.88 47.13
N ASP A 600 47.90 -42.07 46.01
CA ASP A 600 47.71 -42.99 44.87
C ASP A 600 46.99 -42.48 43.60
N GLU A 601 47.81 -42.01 42.64
CA GLU A 601 47.65 -42.28 41.20
C GLU A 601 48.13 -43.71 40.92
N PRO A 602 47.51 -44.49 40.01
CA PRO A 602 47.93 -44.43 38.60
C PRO A 602 46.90 -44.80 37.51
N ASN A 603 47.16 -44.25 36.31
CA ASN A 603 47.09 -44.84 34.96
C ASN A 603 45.85 -45.65 34.50
N LEU A 604 45.18 -45.13 33.45
CA LEU A 604 44.51 -45.94 32.43
C LEU A 604 45.41 -46.10 31.18
N PRO A 605 45.59 -47.33 30.65
CA PRO A 605 46.09 -47.56 29.30
C PRO A 605 44.96 -47.85 28.29
N THR A 606 45.33 -47.58 27.06
CA THR A 606 44.77 -47.77 25.71
C THR A 606 44.33 -49.20 25.36
N PHE A 607 43.58 -49.38 24.25
CA PHE A 607 43.78 -50.31 23.10
C PHE A 607 42.45 -50.44 22.31
N THR A 608 42.25 -49.78 21.15
CA THR A 608 42.52 -50.21 19.74
C THR A 608 41.67 -51.36 19.19
N TYR A 609 41.13 -51.23 17.96
CA TYR A 609 41.75 -51.82 16.75
C TYR A 609 41.16 -51.29 15.42
N LEU A 610 42.08 -51.30 14.44
CA LEU A 610 42.06 -50.97 13.00
C LEU A 610 41.23 -51.95 12.13
N ILE A 611 40.57 -51.50 11.04
CA ILE A 611 40.95 -51.47 9.58
C ILE A 611 41.03 -52.82 8.83
N ASN A 612 40.43 -52.84 7.62
CA ASN A 612 40.99 -53.39 6.35
C ASN A 612 40.13 -52.84 5.18
N GLU A 613 40.59 -52.03 4.22
CA GLU A 613 41.62 -52.15 3.16
C GLU A 613 41.36 -53.18 2.04
N LYS A 614 41.46 -52.72 0.77
CA LYS A 614 42.44 -53.22 -0.22
C LYS A 614 42.47 -52.41 -1.55
N ASN A 615 43.70 -51.95 -1.89
CA ASN A 615 44.47 -52.11 -3.14
C ASN A 615 44.00 -51.42 -4.47
N GLN A 616 44.85 -50.94 -5.40
CA GLN A 616 46.33 -50.88 -5.53
C GLN A 616 46.74 -49.93 -6.70
N ARG A 617 47.85 -49.20 -6.48
CA ARG A 617 49.03 -48.87 -7.35
C ARG A 617 48.95 -48.16 -8.73
N ASN A 618 49.78 -47.11 -8.78
CA ASN A 618 50.78 -46.67 -9.80
C ASN A 618 50.39 -45.77 -10.98
N GLY A 619 51.14 -44.66 -11.13
CA GLY A 619 51.67 -44.23 -12.44
C GLY A 619 51.67 -42.73 -12.80
N ARG A 620 52.75 -42.02 -12.42
CA ARG A 620 53.54 -41.00 -13.17
C ARG A 620 52.90 -39.93 -14.10
N ASN A 621 53.45 -38.73 -13.87
CA ASN A 621 53.95 -37.72 -14.83
C ASN A 621 53.06 -36.54 -15.29
N SER A 622 53.72 -35.37 -15.17
CA SER A 622 53.45 -34.00 -15.59
C SER A 622 53.24 -33.81 -17.10
N THR A 623 52.43 -32.82 -17.50
CA THR A 623 52.87 -31.54 -18.13
C THR A 623 51.67 -30.71 -18.62
N ASN A 624 51.91 -29.39 -18.66
CA ASN A 624 51.11 -28.26 -19.14
C ASN A 624 50.38 -28.48 -20.48
N SER A 625 49.28 -27.76 -20.72
CA SER A 625 49.29 -26.49 -21.50
C SER A 625 47.89 -26.04 -21.90
N ASP A 626 47.80 -24.73 -22.12
CA ASP A 626 46.72 -23.89 -22.62
C ASP A 626 45.91 -24.47 -23.80
N GLU A 627 44.65 -24.04 -23.96
CA GLU A 627 44.27 -23.08 -25.00
C GLU A 627 42.76 -22.81 -25.06
N THR A 628 42.48 -21.70 -25.71
CA THR A 628 41.29 -20.85 -25.66
C THR A 628 40.37 -21.08 -26.86
N ILE A 629 39.10 -20.66 -26.70
CA ILE A 629 38.24 -19.97 -27.69
C ILE A 629 37.34 -20.79 -28.67
N LEU A 630 36.12 -20.22 -28.83
CA LEU A 630 35.13 -20.22 -29.95
C LEU A 630 33.98 -21.25 -29.99
N GLY A 631 32.75 -20.71 -29.93
CA GLY A 631 31.85 -20.77 -31.10
C GLY A 631 30.58 -21.64 -31.04
N VAL A 632 29.46 -21.01 -30.64
CA VAL A 632 28.13 -20.97 -31.32
C VAL A 632 27.49 -22.27 -31.90
N VAL A 633 26.36 -22.72 -31.27
CA VAL A 633 24.97 -23.03 -31.77
C VAL A 633 24.79 -23.83 -33.12
N PRO A 634 23.69 -24.58 -33.46
CA PRO A 634 22.41 -24.99 -32.79
C PRO A 634 21.99 -26.49 -32.98
N HIS A 635 20.81 -26.81 -32.40
CA HIS A 635 19.67 -27.57 -32.96
C HIS A 635 19.26 -28.93 -32.35
N TYR A 636 17.96 -28.95 -32.03
CA TYR A 636 17.07 -30.03 -31.60
C TYR A 636 17.03 -31.22 -32.56
N VAL A 637 16.83 -32.44 -32.02
CA VAL A 637 15.85 -33.44 -32.50
C VAL A 637 15.44 -34.35 -31.31
N GLU A 638 14.13 -34.42 -31.02
CA GLU A 638 13.47 -35.42 -30.17
C GLU A 638 13.51 -36.82 -30.81
N ILE A 639 13.36 -37.91 -30.03
CA ILE A 639 12.41 -39.01 -30.33
C ILE A 639 12.16 -39.87 -29.07
N ASN A 640 10.88 -40.21 -28.96
CA ASN A 640 10.14 -40.92 -27.92
C ASN A 640 10.63 -42.31 -27.50
N GLY A 641 10.25 -42.70 -26.27
CA GLY A 641 10.23 -44.08 -25.79
C GLY A 641 9.75 -44.23 -24.35
N GLU A 642 8.48 -43.90 -24.08
CA GLU A 642 7.81 -44.27 -22.82
C GLU A 642 7.28 -45.71 -22.87
N LEU A 643 7.41 -46.44 -21.76
CA LEU A 643 6.51 -47.54 -21.40
C LEU A 643 6.38 -47.63 -19.87
N HIS A 644 5.16 -47.31 -19.41
CA HIS A 644 4.34 -47.93 -18.34
C HIS A 644 5.00 -48.40 -17.02
N GLY A 645 4.46 -48.17 -15.83
CA GLY A 645 3.17 -47.60 -15.40
C GLY A 645 2.91 -47.89 -13.91
N LYS A 646 2.17 -46.97 -13.26
CA LYS A 646 1.15 -47.08 -12.17
C LYS A 646 1.20 -48.29 -11.21
N ALA A 647 0.91 -48.22 -9.91
CA ALA A 647 0.51 -47.17 -8.96
C ALA A 647 0.36 -47.86 -7.56
N SER A 648 0.58 -47.14 -6.45
CA SER A 648 -0.38 -47.04 -5.33
C SER A 648 0.18 -46.21 -4.17
N TYR A 649 -0.68 -45.34 -3.67
CA TYR A 649 -0.52 -44.44 -2.52
C TYR A 649 -0.71 -45.19 -1.20
N VAL A 650 0.05 -44.86 -0.14
CA VAL A 650 -0.46 -44.60 1.23
C VAL A 650 0.56 -43.73 1.99
N LEU A 651 0.05 -42.70 2.68
CA LEU A 651 0.75 -41.74 3.54
C LEU A 651 1.60 -42.39 4.65
N LYS A 652 2.71 -41.72 4.99
CA LYS A 652 3.02 -41.39 6.39
C LYS A 652 3.75 -40.05 6.48
N GLU A 653 3.15 -39.12 7.20
CA GLU A 653 3.75 -37.88 7.66
C GLU A 653 5.01 -38.19 8.49
N SER A 654 6.13 -37.55 8.16
CA SER A 654 7.21 -37.33 9.12
C SER A 654 7.97 -36.06 8.79
N THR A 655 7.78 -35.10 9.68
CA THR A 655 8.65 -33.98 10.01
C THR A 655 10.13 -34.35 10.04
N ASP A 656 10.92 -33.89 9.07
CA ASP A 656 12.34 -33.55 9.30
C ASP A 656 12.89 -32.75 8.10
N CYS A 657 12.99 -31.42 8.22
CA CYS A 657 13.81 -30.63 7.31
C CYS A 657 15.25 -30.60 7.84
N ARG A 658 15.87 -31.77 7.99
CA ARG A 658 17.33 -31.93 8.08
C ARG A 658 17.89 -32.15 6.69
N SER A 659 17.90 -31.11 5.86
CA SER A 659 18.83 -31.07 4.73
C SER A 659 20.17 -30.56 5.26
N VAL A 660 21.02 -31.49 5.69
CA VAL A 660 22.44 -31.28 5.90
C VAL A 660 23.04 -30.85 4.55
N ILE A 661 23.19 -29.55 4.34
CA ILE A 661 24.09 -29.04 3.30
C ILE A 661 25.49 -29.17 3.89
N MET A 662 26.27 -30.13 3.38
CA MET A 662 27.70 -30.23 3.68
C MET A 662 28.38 -28.92 3.26
N TRP A 663 28.82 -28.14 4.24
CA TRP A 663 29.62 -26.94 4.05
C TRP A 663 30.99 -27.31 3.45
N ARG A 664 31.14 -27.19 2.12
CA ARG A 664 32.47 -27.27 1.48
C ARG A 664 33.28 -26.02 1.83
N ARG A 665 34.54 -26.26 2.24
CA ARG A 665 35.58 -25.29 2.61
C ARG A 665 35.56 -24.00 1.77
N VAL A 666 35.62 -22.87 2.48
CA VAL A 666 35.92 -21.53 1.96
C VAL A 666 37.40 -21.47 1.53
N PRO A 667 37.78 -20.79 0.44
CA PRO A 667 39.19 -20.49 0.14
C PRO A 667 39.73 -19.42 1.11
N ASN A 668 41.02 -19.50 1.41
CA ASN A 668 41.84 -18.67 2.32
C ASN A 668 41.37 -17.23 2.64
N GLU A 669 41.62 -16.84 3.89
CA GLU A 669 41.23 -15.62 4.64
C GLU A 669 41.75 -14.26 4.11
N GLU A 670 42.09 -14.09 2.84
CA GLU A 670 42.72 -12.83 2.35
C GLU A 670 42.05 -12.18 1.12
N ALA A 671 40.78 -12.46 0.85
CA ALA A 671 40.03 -11.75 -0.19
C ALA A 671 38.92 -10.90 0.43
N GLU A 672 39.07 -9.57 0.43
CA GLU A 672 37.98 -8.62 0.66
C GLU A 672 36.89 -8.86 -0.39
N VAL A 673 35.86 -9.65 -0.04
CA VAL A 673 34.67 -9.79 -0.88
C VAL A 673 33.94 -8.45 -0.86
N PRO A 674 33.74 -7.77 -2.01
CA PRO A 674 33.01 -6.51 -2.04
C PRO A 674 31.60 -6.74 -1.47
N LEU A 675 31.27 -5.98 -0.42
CA LEU A 675 29.93 -6.01 0.15
C LEU A 675 28.91 -5.62 -0.93
N PRO A 676 27.79 -6.35 -1.02
CA PRO A 676 26.74 -5.96 -1.94
C PRO A 676 26.21 -4.58 -1.55
N ASP A 677 25.72 -3.83 -2.53
CA ASP A 677 25.11 -2.52 -2.32
C ASP A 677 23.89 -2.66 -1.40
N GLY A 678 24.10 -2.41 -0.10
CA GLY A 678 23.10 -2.65 0.92
C GLY A 678 21.85 -1.78 0.75
N GLU A 679 21.97 -0.62 0.13
CA GLU A 679 20.82 0.24 -0.18
C GLU A 679 19.97 -0.34 -1.33
N LYS A 680 20.61 -0.91 -2.36
CA LYS A 680 19.88 -1.65 -3.40
C LYS A 680 19.14 -2.86 -2.84
N MET A 681 19.78 -3.63 -1.96
CA MET A 681 19.18 -4.83 -1.34
C MET A 681 18.01 -4.46 -0.41
N GLU A 682 18.17 -3.43 0.41
CA GLU A 682 17.11 -2.86 1.25
C GLU A 682 15.90 -2.42 0.42
N ASN A 683 16.15 -1.63 -0.65
CA ASN A 683 15.09 -1.15 -1.52
C ASN A 683 14.37 -2.28 -2.28
N ALA A 684 15.06 -3.37 -2.63
CA ALA A 684 14.44 -4.53 -3.26
C ALA A 684 13.45 -5.23 -2.31
N LEU A 685 13.85 -5.49 -1.07
CA LEU A 685 12.97 -6.08 -0.06
C LEU A 685 11.79 -5.16 0.27
N ILE A 686 12.06 -3.86 0.45
CA ILE A 686 11.02 -2.86 0.71
C ILE A 686 10.03 -2.77 -0.44
N LYS A 687 10.48 -2.83 -1.69
CA LYS A 687 9.59 -2.83 -2.87
C LYS A 687 8.63 -4.02 -2.86
N HIS A 688 9.09 -5.19 -2.39
CA HIS A 688 8.25 -6.37 -2.23
C HIS A 688 7.22 -6.18 -1.11
N ILE A 689 7.65 -5.73 0.08
CA ILE A 689 6.77 -5.54 1.26
C ILE A 689 5.80 -4.37 1.08
N SER A 690 6.20 -3.33 0.33
CA SER A 690 5.39 -2.12 0.07
C SER A 690 4.13 -2.35 -0.75
N LYS A 691 3.89 -3.59 -1.23
CA LYS A 691 2.61 -4.01 -1.78
C LYS A 691 1.50 -3.93 -0.73
N ASP A 692 1.81 -4.27 0.52
CA ASP A 692 0.83 -4.40 1.61
C ASP A 692 1.11 -3.48 2.80
N ILE A 693 2.39 -3.22 3.11
CA ILE A 693 2.82 -2.48 4.29
C ILE A 693 3.81 -1.39 3.92
N ASN A 694 3.58 -0.17 4.40
CA ASN A 694 4.53 0.94 4.31
C ASN A 694 4.92 1.46 5.70
N ALA A 695 5.97 2.29 5.76
CA ALA A 695 6.50 2.85 7.00
C ALA A 695 5.43 3.59 7.84
N THR A 696 4.59 4.44 7.23
CA THR A 696 3.53 5.15 7.94
C THR A 696 2.49 4.20 8.54
N LEU A 697 2.07 3.18 7.79
CA LEU A 697 1.13 2.16 8.26
C LEU A 697 1.70 1.37 9.43
N LEU A 698 2.96 0.94 9.31
CA LEU A 698 3.69 0.22 10.35
C LEU A 698 3.81 1.05 11.64
N CYS A 699 4.22 2.32 11.52
CA CYS A 699 4.25 3.26 12.64
C CYS A 699 2.89 3.35 13.32
N SER A 700 1.81 3.47 12.53
CA SER A 700 0.46 3.61 13.07
C SER A 700 -0.02 2.38 13.83
N VAL A 701 0.26 1.17 13.32
CA VAL A 701 -0.07 -0.08 14.01
C VAL A 701 0.67 -0.18 15.34
N ILE A 702 2.00 -0.01 15.32
CA ILE A 702 2.84 -0.07 16.54
C ILE A 702 2.37 0.95 17.57
N TYR A 703 2.19 2.19 17.15
CA TYR A 703 1.80 3.27 18.06
C TYR A 703 0.42 3.04 18.67
N SER A 704 -0.54 2.51 17.89
CA SER A 704 -1.89 2.21 18.38
C SER A 704 -1.89 1.09 19.42
N LEU A 705 -1.16 -0.01 19.15
CA LEU A 705 -1.05 -1.15 20.09
C LEU A 705 -0.55 -0.69 21.47
N ILE A 706 0.53 0.09 21.48
CA ILE A 706 1.20 0.45 22.73
C ILE A 706 0.46 1.57 23.47
N LYS A 707 0.03 2.63 22.76
CA LYS A 707 -0.66 3.75 23.40
C LYS A 707 -2.04 3.36 23.93
N GLY A 708 -2.74 2.45 23.26
CA GLY A 708 -4.04 1.95 23.70
C GLY A 708 -4.00 1.07 24.95
N ASN A 709 -2.81 0.77 25.48
CA ASN A 709 -2.62 -0.15 26.60
C ASN A 709 -3.25 -1.54 26.37
N CYS A 710 -3.46 -1.94 25.12
CA CYS A 710 -4.32 -3.07 24.76
C CYS A 710 -3.59 -4.44 24.79
N LEU A 711 -2.64 -4.67 25.70
CA LEU A 711 -1.83 -5.90 25.84
C LEU A 711 -0.67 -6.06 24.84
N LEU A 712 0.40 -6.72 25.30
CA LEU A 712 1.62 -6.99 24.54
C LEU A 712 1.56 -8.40 23.98
N GLN A 713 0.89 -8.57 22.84
CA GLN A 713 1.09 -9.78 22.06
C GLN A 713 2.51 -9.77 21.48
N TYR A 714 3.46 -10.32 22.25
CA TYR A 714 4.89 -10.26 21.96
C TYR A 714 5.23 -10.86 20.59
N GLU A 715 4.50 -11.87 20.12
CA GLU A 715 4.69 -12.43 18.77
C GLU A 715 4.49 -11.39 17.67
N LEU A 716 3.40 -10.61 17.74
CA LEU A 716 3.17 -9.54 16.80
C LEU A 716 4.20 -8.42 16.96
N LEU A 717 4.53 -8.04 18.20
CA LEU A 717 5.55 -7.01 18.45
C LEU A 717 6.93 -7.40 17.89
N ILE A 718 7.31 -8.67 17.98
CA ILE A 718 8.53 -9.19 17.36
C ILE A 718 8.49 -8.98 15.84
N CYS A 719 7.40 -9.35 15.17
CA CYS A 719 7.26 -9.15 13.72
C CYS A 719 7.30 -7.65 13.35
N LEU A 720 6.63 -6.80 14.12
CA LEU A 720 6.59 -5.36 13.89
C LEU A 720 7.96 -4.69 14.13
N SER A 721 8.72 -5.12 15.14
CA SER A 721 10.09 -4.64 15.38
C SER A 721 11.04 -5.06 14.25
N LYS A 722 10.94 -6.30 13.77
CA LYS A 722 11.70 -6.78 12.60
C LYS A 722 11.38 -5.97 11.33
N LEU A 723 10.10 -5.74 11.07
CA LEU A 723 9.67 -4.87 9.97
C LEU A 723 10.20 -3.44 10.13
N SER A 724 10.26 -2.93 11.37
CA SER A 724 10.77 -1.57 11.65
C SER A 724 12.27 -1.44 11.36
N ILE A 725 13.05 -2.52 11.51
CA ILE A 725 14.45 -2.56 11.08
C ILE A 725 14.55 -2.49 9.56
N ILE A 726 13.70 -3.23 8.83
CA ILE A 726 13.68 -3.20 7.36
C ILE A 726 13.34 -1.80 6.85
N PHE A 727 12.34 -1.14 7.44
CA PHE A 727 11.89 0.20 7.02
C PHE A 727 12.68 1.37 7.64
N LEU A 728 13.78 1.10 8.35
CA LEU A 728 14.46 2.09 9.21
C LEU A 728 14.77 3.40 8.48
N ARG A 729 15.27 3.34 7.24
CA ARG A 729 15.63 4.52 6.44
C ARG A 729 14.44 5.18 5.73
N HIS A 730 13.30 4.49 5.65
CA HIS A 730 12.08 4.91 4.95
C HIS A 730 11.06 5.61 5.87
N PHE A 731 11.23 5.51 7.18
CA PHE A 731 10.44 6.32 8.12
C PHE A 731 10.80 7.81 8.00
N LYS A 732 9.78 8.67 8.08
CA LYS A 732 10.02 10.07 8.45
C LYS A 732 10.58 10.11 9.86
N SER A 733 11.42 11.10 10.16
CA SER A 733 12.03 11.25 11.49
C SER A 733 11.00 11.28 12.63
N THR A 734 9.84 11.91 12.40
CA THR A 734 8.72 11.94 13.36
C THR A 734 8.06 10.57 13.55
N GLU A 735 7.95 9.77 12.50
CA GLU A 735 7.40 8.41 12.54
C GLU A 735 8.36 7.47 13.27
N LEU A 736 9.65 7.51 12.95
CA LEU A 736 10.67 6.71 13.63
C LEU A 736 10.75 7.06 15.12
N ALA A 737 10.70 8.36 15.46
CA ALA A 737 10.67 8.80 16.85
C ALA A 737 9.43 8.27 17.61
N ASN A 738 8.26 8.21 16.96
CA ASN A 738 7.06 7.61 17.56
C ASN A 738 7.18 6.09 17.73
N VAL A 739 7.83 5.40 16.77
CA VAL A 739 8.13 3.96 16.88
C VAL A 739 9.08 3.71 18.05
N CYS A 740 10.15 4.49 18.18
CA CYS A 740 11.08 4.38 19.32
C CYS A 740 10.35 4.56 20.66
N VAL A 741 9.48 5.56 20.80
CA VAL A 741 8.71 5.79 22.03
C VAL A 741 7.79 4.61 22.34
N ALA A 742 7.11 4.06 21.32
CA ALA A 742 6.22 2.92 21.51
C ALA A 742 7.00 1.64 21.88
N LEU A 743 8.09 1.34 21.18
CA LEU A 743 8.87 0.13 21.42
C LEU A 743 9.67 0.19 22.73
N SER A 744 10.13 1.36 23.18
CA SER A 744 10.75 1.51 24.51
C SER A 744 9.73 1.31 25.62
N GLN A 745 8.50 1.80 25.46
CA GLN A 745 7.42 1.57 26.43
C GLN A 745 7.03 0.08 26.49
N ALA A 746 6.99 -0.59 25.33
CA ALA A 746 6.78 -2.02 25.24
C ALA A 746 7.93 -2.83 25.84
N TYR A 747 9.17 -2.35 25.71
CA TYR A 747 10.35 -2.93 26.33
C TYR A 747 10.23 -2.93 27.85
N ILE A 748 9.89 -1.79 28.46
CA ILE A 748 9.70 -1.68 29.92
C ILE A 748 8.71 -2.74 30.41
N ARG A 749 7.54 -2.82 29.77
CA ARG A 749 6.52 -3.78 30.19
C ARG A 749 6.92 -5.24 29.94
N ALA A 750 7.70 -5.51 28.90
CA ALA A 750 8.25 -6.84 28.66
C ALA A 750 9.30 -7.22 29.71
N SER A 751 10.08 -6.25 30.19
CA SER A 751 11.04 -6.43 31.29
C SER A 751 10.29 -6.73 32.58
N ASP A 752 9.28 -5.90 32.91
CA ASP A 752 8.45 -6.09 34.11
C ASP A 752 7.76 -7.47 34.11
N GLU A 753 7.23 -7.91 32.97
CA GLU A 753 6.63 -9.25 32.83
C GLU A 753 7.67 -10.36 32.98
N ASN A 754 8.87 -10.20 32.41
CA ASN A 754 9.94 -11.18 32.57
C ASN A 754 10.39 -11.31 34.03
N ASP A 755 10.54 -10.18 34.72
CA ASP A 755 10.87 -10.12 36.15
C ASP A 755 9.77 -10.75 37.00
N ARG A 756 8.49 -10.49 36.67
CA ARG A 756 7.34 -11.12 37.32
C ARG A 756 7.39 -12.64 37.21
N GLN A 757 7.61 -13.17 36.01
CA GLN A 757 7.71 -14.62 35.77
C GLN A 757 8.93 -15.23 36.46
N ASN A 758 10.09 -14.57 36.44
CA ASN A 758 11.29 -15.02 37.17
C ASN A 758 11.05 -15.09 38.69
N ASN A 759 10.29 -14.14 39.24
CA ASN A 759 9.91 -14.15 40.66
C ASN A 759 8.98 -15.33 40.99
N ILE A 760 8.03 -15.67 40.10
CA ILE A 760 7.17 -16.86 40.23
C ILE A 760 8.01 -18.14 40.20
N ILE A 761 8.91 -18.28 39.22
CA ILE A 761 9.84 -19.43 39.14
C ILE A 761 10.65 -19.57 40.44
N SER A 762 11.21 -18.45 40.93
CA SER A 762 12.02 -18.43 42.15
C SER A 762 11.21 -18.80 43.39
N ARG A 763 9.93 -18.42 43.45
CA ARG A 763 9.00 -18.78 44.52
C ARG A 763 8.64 -20.25 44.48
N ASN A 764 8.28 -20.79 43.31
CA ASN A 764 7.94 -22.20 43.13
C ASN A 764 9.12 -23.10 43.51
N GLN A 765 10.35 -22.72 43.13
CA GLN A 765 11.57 -23.44 43.55
C GLN A 765 11.82 -23.39 45.07
N LYS A 766 11.39 -22.33 45.76
CA LYS A 766 11.49 -22.24 47.23
C LYS A 766 10.42 -23.08 47.92
N GLU A 767 9.20 -23.11 47.39
CA GLU A 767 8.09 -23.93 47.90
C GLU A 767 8.34 -25.44 47.66
N GLU A 768 8.91 -25.83 46.52
CA GLU A 768 9.40 -27.21 46.27
C GLU A 768 10.50 -27.62 47.24
N LYS A 769 11.42 -26.71 47.58
CA LYS A 769 12.45 -26.97 48.59
C LYS A 769 11.90 -27.08 50.02
N LEU A 770 10.78 -26.41 50.32
CA LEU A 770 10.12 -26.47 51.63
C LEU A 770 9.24 -27.73 51.80
N ASN A 771 8.78 -28.33 50.70
CA ASN A 771 7.96 -29.55 50.69
C ASN A 771 8.78 -30.86 50.66
N ASN A 772 10.11 -30.79 50.78
CA ASN A 772 10.92 -31.96 51.13
C ASN A 772 10.74 -32.30 52.63
N PRO A 773 10.44 -33.55 53.01
CA PRO A 773 10.12 -33.89 54.38
C PRO A 773 11.39 -33.99 55.22
N THR A 774 11.93 -32.87 55.67
CA THR A 774 12.69 -32.84 56.92
C THR A 774 12.70 -31.45 57.53
N GLN A 775 12.24 -31.39 58.78
CA GLN A 775 12.22 -30.26 59.72
C GLN A 775 11.00 -29.34 59.65
N GLN A 776 10.01 -29.75 60.47
CA GLN A 776 9.09 -28.83 61.13
C GLN A 776 9.88 -27.76 61.89
N THR A 777 9.61 -26.48 61.62
CA THR A 777 9.59 -25.47 62.68
C THR A 777 8.59 -24.39 62.33
N SER A 778 7.60 -24.28 63.19
CA SER A 778 6.50 -23.32 63.19
C SER A 778 6.99 -21.90 63.46
N GLN A 779 6.77 -20.95 62.55
CA GLN A 779 6.57 -19.53 62.90
C GLN A 779 5.55 -18.85 61.99
N LEU A 780 4.80 -17.96 62.62
CA LEU A 780 3.50 -17.43 62.25
C LEU A 780 3.50 -16.52 61.00
N THR A 781 2.38 -16.67 60.30
CA THR A 781 1.75 -15.80 59.31
C THR A 781 1.81 -14.29 59.62
N THR A 782 2.08 -13.49 58.59
CA THR A 782 1.33 -12.26 58.30
C THR A 782 1.09 -12.11 56.80
N ASN A 783 -0.19 -11.91 56.47
CA ASN A 783 -0.81 -11.70 55.16
C ASN A 783 -0.14 -10.61 54.31
N TYR A 784 -0.20 -10.73 52.98
CA TYR A 784 -0.95 -9.83 52.11
C TYR A 784 -1.11 -10.43 50.70
N ALA A 785 -2.28 -10.20 50.13
CA ALA A 785 -2.79 -10.76 48.89
C ALA A 785 -1.86 -10.60 47.67
N ASN A 786 -1.73 -11.66 46.89
CA ASN A 786 -1.99 -11.59 45.45
C ASN A 786 -2.32 -12.99 44.94
N GLU A 787 -3.34 -13.02 44.09
CA GLU A 787 -4.00 -14.18 43.50
C GLU A 787 -3.03 -15.18 42.87
N ASN A 788 -3.48 -16.44 42.77
CA ASN A 788 -2.83 -17.59 42.15
C ASN A 788 -2.28 -17.29 40.74
N ALA A 789 -1.14 -16.61 40.62
CA ALA A 789 -0.48 -16.36 39.34
C ALA A 789 0.44 -17.54 39.00
N GLU A 790 -0.05 -18.43 38.14
CA GLU A 790 0.70 -19.57 37.63
C GLU A 790 1.80 -19.13 36.65
N TYR A 791 2.90 -19.88 36.59
CA TYR A 791 3.97 -19.66 35.63
C TYR A 791 3.47 -19.92 34.20
N ASP A 792 3.66 -18.96 33.30
CA ASP A 792 3.36 -19.12 31.87
C ASP A 792 4.67 -19.16 31.08
N GLU A 793 5.07 -20.38 30.71
CA GLU A 793 6.29 -20.63 29.94
C GLU A 793 6.29 -19.95 28.57
N MET A 794 5.14 -19.92 27.90
CA MET A 794 5.05 -19.29 26.58
C MET A 794 5.23 -17.78 26.71
N LEU A 795 4.53 -17.16 27.66
CA LEU A 795 4.63 -15.72 27.91
C LEU A 795 6.04 -15.30 28.34
N TYR A 796 6.68 -16.09 29.21
CA TYR A 796 8.08 -15.87 29.61
C TYR A 796 9.03 -15.91 28.41
N ASN A 797 8.92 -16.94 27.57
CA ASN A 797 9.78 -17.10 26.40
C ASN A 797 9.55 -16.00 25.35
N PHE A 798 8.29 -15.59 25.12
CA PHE A 798 7.99 -14.54 24.15
C PHE A 798 8.41 -13.15 24.64
N SER A 799 8.21 -12.81 25.91
CA SER A 799 8.68 -11.56 26.50
C SER A 799 10.20 -11.46 26.40
N LYS A 800 10.92 -12.53 26.77
CA LYS A 800 12.39 -12.62 26.66
C LYS A 800 12.87 -12.44 25.22
N ARG A 801 12.24 -13.11 24.27
CA ARG A 801 12.58 -12.99 22.84
C ARG A 801 12.30 -11.57 22.32
N TYR A 802 11.19 -10.97 22.72
CA TYR A 802 10.89 -9.58 22.35
C TYR A 802 11.93 -8.61 22.88
N LEU A 803 12.42 -8.77 24.12
CA LEU A 803 13.49 -7.93 24.68
C LEU A 803 14.74 -7.97 23.78
N ILE A 804 15.16 -9.15 23.32
CA ILE A 804 16.32 -9.31 22.42
C ILE A 804 16.10 -8.58 21.09
N VAL A 805 14.95 -8.79 20.44
CA VAL A 805 14.64 -8.16 19.15
C VAL A 805 14.49 -6.63 19.30
N CYS A 806 13.94 -6.16 20.42
CA CYS A 806 13.79 -4.74 20.70
C CYS A 806 15.16 -4.05 20.88
N ILE A 807 16.08 -4.66 21.63
CA ILE A 807 17.46 -4.16 21.77
C ILE A 807 18.13 -4.11 20.39
N HIS A 808 17.96 -5.16 19.58
CA HIS A 808 18.51 -5.19 18.22
C HIS A 808 17.93 -4.09 17.31
N PHE A 809 16.65 -3.76 17.45
CA PHE A 809 16.05 -2.60 16.80
C PHE A 809 16.72 -1.29 17.24
N PHE A 810 16.88 -1.07 18.55
CA PHE A 810 17.52 0.15 19.06
C PHE A 810 19.00 0.28 18.69
N ASP A 811 19.72 -0.83 18.58
CA ASP A 811 21.10 -0.87 18.07
C ASP A 811 21.18 -0.41 16.60
N ASN A 812 20.21 -0.80 15.77
CA ASN A 812 20.13 -0.34 14.39
C ASN A 812 19.74 1.16 14.32
N VAL A 813 18.82 1.61 15.18
CA VAL A 813 18.47 3.05 15.29
C VAL A 813 19.68 3.88 15.72
N GLU A 814 20.43 3.41 16.72
CA GLU A 814 21.67 4.03 17.17
C GLU A 814 22.65 4.20 16.01
N PHE A 815 22.93 3.12 15.29
CA PHE A 815 23.82 3.12 14.14
C PHE A 815 23.36 4.09 13.04
N TYR A 816 22.06 4.16 12.77
CA TYR A 816 21.46 5.09 11.81
C TYR A 816 21.62 6.56 12.25
N LEU A 817 21.37 6.87 13.53
CA LEU A 817 21.41 8.23 14.05
C LEU A 817 22.85 8.76 14.21
N LYS A 818 23.81 7.91 14.57
CA LYS A 818 25.24 8.28 14.66
C LYS A 818 25.81 8.83 13.34
N LYS A 819 25.27 8.40 12.20
CA LYS A 819 25.70 8.88 10.86
C LYS A 819 25.24 10.31 10.54
N LYS A 820 24.28 10.87 11.28
CA LYS A 820 23.78 12.24 11.03
C LYS A 820 24.80 13.27 11.51
N LYS A 821 25.15 14.25 10.67
CA LYS A 821 26.13 15.30 11.01
C LYS A 821 25.51 16.65 11.39
N ASN A 822 24.26 16.89 11.00
CA ASN A 822 23.53 18.15 11.22
C ASN A 822 22.13 17.88 11.79
N ALA A 823 21.47 18.93 12.30
CA ALA A 823 20.04 18.86 12.66
C ALA A 823 19.22 18.31 11.48
N PHE A 824 18.53 17.20 11.70
CA PHE A 824 17.87 16.43 10.64
C PHE A 824 16.36 16.28 10.88
N THR A 825 15.86 16.79 12.01
CA THR A 825 14.47 16.67 12.40
C THR A 825 14.05 17.83 13.30
N ASP A 826 12.76 17.91 13.62
CA ASP A 826 12.24 18.86 14.58
C ASP A 826 12.67 18.49 16.01
N VAL A 827 12.68 19.50 16.89
CA VAL A 827 13.16 19.34 18.26
C VAL A 827 12.31 18.35 19.08
N TYR A 828 11.02 18.18 18.78
CA TYR A 828 10.17 17.23 19.50
C TYR A 828 10.51 15.78 19.11
N SER A 829 10.88 15.52 17.86
CA SER A 829 11.40 14.22 17.44
C SER A 829 12.75 13.92 18.07
N ALA A 830 13.66 14.90 18.13
CA ALA A 830 14.95 14.75 18.82
C ALA A 830 14.76 14.42 20.31
N TYR A 831 13.87 15.14 20.98
CA TYR A 831 13.44 14.88 22.37
C TYR A 831 12.94 13.42 22.56
N LYS A 832 12.09 12.94 21.65
CA LYS A 832 11.55 11.58 21.69
C LYS A 832 12.65 10.52 21.53
N PHE A 833 13.64 10.74 20.66
CA PHE A 833 14.78 9.82 20.54
C PHE A 833 15.55 9.70 21.85
N VAL A 834 15.97 10.84 22.42
CA VAL A 834 16.73 10.87 23.69
C VAL A 834 15.97 10.16 24.81
N THR A 835 14.68 10.48 24.97
CA THR A 835 13.85 9.85 26.01
C THR A 835 13.58 8.37 25.76
N SER A 836 13.49 7.93 24.51
CA SER A 836 13.33 6.51 24.18
C SER A 836 14.56 5.70 24.54
N PHE A 837 15.77 6.22 24.27
CA PHE A 837 17.02 5.58 24.70
C PHE A 837 17.14 5.55 26.22
N GLY A 838 16.82 6.65 26.90
CA GLY A 838 16.81 6.70 28.37
C GLY A 838 15.89 5.67 29.01
N SER A 839 14.72 5.45 28.41
CA SER A 839 13.73 4.48 28.88
C SER A 839 14.25 3.03 28.93
N LEU A 840 15.30 2.70 28.16
CA LEU A 840 15.91 1.37 28.15
C LEU A 840 16.88 1.15 29.32
N ARG A 841 17.32 2.22 30.00
CA ARG A 841 18.27 2.18 31.13
C ARG A 841 19.58 1.46 30.80
N MET A 842 20.14 1.79 29.63
CA MET A 842 21.37 1.18 29.10
C MET A 842 22.41 2.25 28.73
N ASP A 843 23.58 2.16 29.33
CA ASP A 843 24.67 3.14 29.16
C ASP A 843 25.20 3.20 27.73
N LYS A 844 25.14 2.08 26.98
CA LYS A 844 25.61 2.02 25.59
C LYS A 844 24.93 3.03 24.66
N TYR A 845 23.72 3.51 24.99
CA TYR A 845 23.00 4.49 24.18
C TYR A 845 23.28 5.95 24.58
N ALA A 846 24.02 6.19 25.67
CA ALA A 846 24.42 7.53 26.08
C ALA A 846 25.14 8.33 24.97
N PRO A 847 26.12 7.76 24.23
CA PRO A 847 26.83 8.50 23.19
C PRO A 847 25.92 8.98 22.05
N VAL A 848 24.97 8.15 21.60
CA VAL A 848 24.04 8.55 20.54
C VAL A 848 22.99 9.56 21.03
N ALA A 849 22.53 9.43 22.28
CA ALA A 849 21.61 10.40 22.87
C ALA A 849 22.26 11.79 23.01
N LEU A 850 23.52 11.85 23.46
CA LEU A 850 24.33 13.08 23.52
C LEU A 850 24.57 13.65 22.12
N HIS A 851 24.85 12.79 21.13
CA HIS A 851 25.01 13.20 19.73
C HIS A 851 23.75 13.88 19.20
N VAL A 852 22.58 13.24 19.34
CA VAL A 852 21.29 13.80 18.91
C VAL A 852 20.99 15.11 19.62
N PHE A 853 21.28 15.19 20.93
CA PHE A 853 21.13 16.41 21.71
C PHE A 853 21.99 17.55 21.17
N ARG A 854 23.29 17.30 20.93
CA ARG A 854 24.24 18.29 20.41
C ARG A 854 23.82 18.83 19.05
N LEU A 855 23.37 17.96 18.14
CA LEU A 855 22.88 18.36 16.82
C LEU A 855 21.70 19.33 16.87
N HIS A 856 20.89 19.29 17.94
CA HIS A 856 19.68 20.10 18.08
C HIS A 856 19.77 21.15 19.20
N ILE A 857 20.97 21.40 19.76
CA ILE A 857 21.16 22.21 20.97
C ILE A 857 20.53 23.60 20.87
N LEU A 858 20.64 24.26 19.70
CA LEU A 858 20.08 25.58 19.46
C LEU A 858 18.54 25.59 19.42
N LEU A 859 17.92 24.45 19.12
CA LEU A 859 16.46 24.30 18.99
C LEU A 859 15.80 23.86 20.30
N ILE A 860 16.55 23.24 21.22
CA ILE A 860 16.05 22.73 22.51
C ILE A 860 15.37 23.81 23.36
N LYS A 861 15.77 25.08 23.22
CA LYS A 861 15.11 26.23 23.87
C LYS A 861 13.61 26.40 23.52
N HIS A 862 13.17 25.81 22.41
CA HIS A 862 11.77 25.86 21.97
C HIS A 862 10.88 24.80 22.63
N LEU A 863 11.46 23.81 23.32
CA LEU A 863 10.69 22.86 24.10
C LEU A 863 10.03 23.52 25.32
N SER A 864 8.91 22.96 25.75
CA SER A 864 8.27 23.31 27.03
C SER A 864 9.00 22.65 28.20
N TYR A 865 8.64 23.02 29.43
CA TYR A 865 9.30 22.54 30.65
C TYR A 865 9.29 21.00 30.79
N LEU A 866 8.15 20.36 30.52
CA LEU A 866 7.98 18.92 30.74
C LEU A 866 8.88 18.05 29.81
N PRO A 867 8.97 18.31 28.49
CA PRO A 867 9.97 17.65 27.64
C PRO A 867 11.41 17.81 28.14
N LEU A 868 11.79 19.02 28.59
CA LEU A 868 13.14 19.26 29.11
C LEU A 868 13.43 18.42 30.35
N GLN A 869 12.47 18.32 31.28
CA GLN A 869 12.59 17.47 32.47
C GLN A 869 12.80 16.00 32.07
N LYS A 870 11.97 15.50 31.15
CA LYS A 870 12.09 14.11 30.68
C LYS A 870 13.42 13.82 29.99
N MET A 871 14.05 14.80 29.32
CA MET A 871 15.40 14.63 28.78
C MET A 871 16.44 14.52 29.88
N THR A 872 16.34 15.35 30.92
CA THR A 872 17.19 15.25 32.12
C THR A 872 17.08 13.87 32.75
N ASP A 873 15.85 13.39 32.98
CA ASP A 873 15.61 12.07 33.56
C ASP A 873 16.19 10.95 32.67
N ALA A 874 16.07 11.08 31.35
CA ALA A 874 16.63 10.12 30.40
C ALA A 874 18.16 10.06 30.45
N PHE A 875 18.85 11.21 30.57
CA PHE A 875 20.30 11.23 30.73
C PHE A 875 20.76 10.59 32.04
N ILE A 876 20.02 10.80 33.13
CA ILE A 876 20.28 10.15 34.42
C ILE A 876 20.12 8.63 34.29
N GLN A 877 19.08 8.17 33.60
CA GLN A 877 18.82 6.74 33.36
C GLN A 877 19.90 6.04 32.52
N MET A 878 20.69 6.78 31.74
CA MET A 878 21.84 6.27 30.97
C MET A 878 23.19 6.59 31.62
N HIS A 879 23.18 6.97 32.91
CA HIS A 879 24.37 7.33 33.68
C HIS A 879 25.27 8.39 33.01
N VAL A 880 24.65 9.37 32.34
CA VAL A 880 25.36 10.51 31.74
C VAL A 880 25.63 11.57 32.80
N TYR A 881 26.88 11.80 33.15
CA TYR A 881 27.31 12.82 34.12
C TYR A 881 28.00 14.02 33.44
N ASN A 882 27.34 14.63 32.45
CA ASN A 882 27.89 15.81 31.75
C ASN A 882 27.31 17.11 32.35
N GLU A 883 28.12 17.83 33.13
CA GLU A 883 27.68 19.05 33.83
C GLU A 883 27.19 20.15 32.89
N ASP A 884 27.77 20.29 31.70
CA ASP A 884 27.38 21.29 30.71
C ASP A 884 25.95 21.04 30.20
N VAL A 885 25.60 19.78 29.93
CA VAL A 885 24.25 19.39 29.49
C VAL A 885 23.22 19.72 30.55
N TYR A 886 23.47 19.36 31.82
CA TYR A 886 22.54 19.65 32.92
C TYR A 886 22.43 21.15 33.19
N SER A 887 23.55 21.88 33.19
CA SER A 887 23.58 23.32 33.38
C SER A 887 22.81 24.06 32.29
N PHE A 888 22.96 23.62 31.03
CA PHE A 888 22.21 24.16 29.89
C PHE A 888 20.70 23.92 30.03
N ILE A 889 20.27 22.69 30.29
CA ILE A 889 18.84 22.37 30.45
C ILE A 889 18.25 23.15 31.63
N LYS A 890 18.94 23.19 32.78
CA LYS A 890 18.51 23.91 33.98
C LYS A 890 18.37 25.41 33.74
N LYS A 891 19.26 26.01 32.94
CA LYS A 891 19.17 27.42 32.53
C LYS A 891 17.89 27.68 31.72
N ILE A 892 17.57 26.83 30.75
CA ILE A 892 16.34 26.95 29.94
C ILE A 892 15.09 26.72 30.80
N GLN A 893 15.09 25.71 31.67
CA GLN A 893 13.99 25.43 32.58
C GLN A 893 13.70 26.63 33.50
N LYS A 894 14.73 27.27 34.07
CA LYS A 894 14.59 28.50 34.86
C LYS A 894 13.96 29.64 34.06
N MET A 895 14.39 29.85 32.81
CA MET A 895 13.81 30.88 31.93
C MET A 895 12.33 30.63 31.60
N LYS A 896 11.90 29.36 31.56
CA LYS A 896 10.51 28.96 31.26
C LYS A 896 9.60 28.93 32.50
N LYS A 897 10.17 28.81 33.70
CA LYS A 897 9.42 28.84 34.96
C LYS A 897 9.08 30.28 35.39
N ASN A 898 9.80 31.26 34.86
CA ASN A 898 9.62 32.69 35.13
C ASN A 898 8.77 33.42 34.05
N LYS A 899 8.14 32.68 33.14
CA LYS A 899 7.16 33.15 32.14
C LYS A 899 5.91 32.32 32.28
#